data_AF-A0A3S9PYI3-F1
#
_entry.id   AF-A0A3S9PYI3-F1
#
_cell.length_a   1.000
_cell.length_b   1.000
_cell.length_c   1.000
_cell.angle_alpha   90.00
_cell.angle_beta   90.00
_cell.angle_gamma   90.00
#
_symmetry.space_group_name_H-M   'P 1'
#
loop_
_entity.id
_entity.type
_entity.pdbx_description
1 polymer ?
#
loop_
_entity_poly.entity_id
_entity_poly.type
_entity_poly.pdbx_seq_one_letter_code
_entity_poly.pdbx_strand_id
1 'polypeptide(L)'
;MGYSRKSGTAALPLPQTSPSPAVSDFSSSFTNVGGAIGETQVVAMGPQIESWLGQAASAYAHESLDIQAQAISLQGILSDISTQVSNYGETYQTLVDTTIPDYQQQWDDAIITHDENVEATEAEMEIARQNTPEGETFDDSSFLAEIERQHDLLEETQDDLALYYNQAVTSVDEAAGSTASAIAGLIDGFVPRGENGSLPSRTDISLAMFGGNDGLLGAQSQWESAVEDAPEAVELLNQTDEYGYPTPEALQEFNELYGDRLANDPYFAAAFAAELPPQQALELAAKLSSHTATNMGVEYQGLAENFLTDMGAGMMVATGSRPVGISDDAWNAWQQANGSFEVGEHDDYDAWLGSYLDDMNAAGAMHYTEMGVEEHGRPGFHFLSQYIGAAAEEHESLALSDAFLNGHPDSSGSSVAHNIVTNDYEDSYNYPAINGFGFDGSSDPIINLLSAMDGNPEATRTFLASDTGFDFGNENQNMTSYLVSHRPVPWGENLRWNDGGAQLGLIIDEATSMDDARQNPETFEILDGFLDGYTDGLQANQSGLLQSESVSNWFTNKDENGQDLFGYYNPELRHWAGSILEEYASDLAREVRTPTGTEGASPYTQRSGYDGSDYSLTLSPELRDAITDSENGFFHDLSYDEPAPDDPNWATEAPNSALSKISVAAVEDMRAELTDARIRDYNGEDGQLGRYEDAVGDYGALLSHIELADEAADVSRGQTTDQRNSTVRSALDFATDVFPVSRIPGFDDLSDTAQNALKSATKSGQEMGYDEWLSTSNAANAAEDHENETETVSIELSELVRDINIDAQNMTGPQPEHIQESDAQRDPNLQILTEDGYILRWEDMTEDQRTTYRNHAQDFVFGDGEWTGNSVNDIPQIVNEAYDESKRSMP
;
A
#
# COMPACT_ATOMS: atom_id res chain seq x y z
N MET A 1 -11.28 -73.82 -36.38
CA MET A 1 -11.99 -73.40 -37.59
C MET A 1 -11.41 -74.30 -38.66
N GLY A 2 -10.90 -73.86 -39.80
CA GLY A 2 -10.11 -74.75 -40.66
C GLY A 2 -9.08 -73.89 -41.38
N TYR A 3 -7.89 -74.44 -41.60
CA TYR A 3 -6.80 -73.73 -42.27
C TYR A 3 -7.23 -73.13 -43.62
N SER A 4 -6.67 -71.96 -43.94
CA SER A 4 -6.95 -71.23 -45.16
C SER A 4 -6.00 -71.65 -46.29
N ARG A 5 -6.53 -71.66 -47.51
CA ARG A 5 -5.77 -71.88 -48.75
C ARG A 5 -5.51 -70.61 -49.55
N LYS A 6 -5.87 -69.44 -49.00
CA LYS A 6 -5.60 -68.15 -49.64
C LYS A 6 -4.12 -67.82 -49.54
N SER A 7 -3.58 -67.11 -50.54
CA SER A 7 -2.23 -66.56 -50.45
C SER A 7 -2.11 -65.57 -49.29
N GLY A 8 -0.90 -65.38 -48.78
CA GLY A 8 -0.58 -64.45 -47.70
C GLY A 8 -1.07 -63.04 -48.04
N THR A 9 -0.85 -62.58 -49.27
CA THR A 9 -1.36 -61.28 -49.76
C THR A 9 -2.90 -61.11 -49.69
N ALA A 10 -3.66 -62.20 -49.81
CA ALA A 10 -5.12 -62.18 -49.71
C ALA A 10 -5.63 -62.43 -48.28
N ALA A 11 -4.83 -63.08 -47.44
CA ALA A 11 -5.14 -63.34 -46.05
C ALA A 11 -4.77 -62.15 -45.13
N LEU A 12 -3.63 -61.51 -45.40
CA LEU A 12 -3.02 -60.42 -44.64
C LEU A 12 -2.83 -59.19 -45.56
N PRO A 13 -3.90 -58.47 -45.90
CA PRO A 13 -3.83 -57.40 -46.90
C PRO A 13 -2.98 -56.23 -46.43
N LEU A 14 -2.30 -55.55 -47.36
CA LEU A 14 -1.71 -54.24 -47.07
C LEU A 14 -2.81 -53.20 -46.82
N PRO A 15 -2.55 -52.17 -45.98
CA PRO A 15 -3.44 -51.01 -45.86
C PRO A 15 -3.73 -50.37 -47.23
N GLN A 16 -4.99 -49.96 -47.48
CA GLN A 16 -5.44 -49.55 -48.82
C GLN A 16 -4.93 -48.18 -49.29
N THR A 17 -4.32 -47.38 -48.41
CA THR A 17 -3.75 -46.08 -48.76
C THR A 17 -2.26 -46.10 -48.47
N SER A 18 -1.44 -45.58 -49.37
CA SER A 18 -0.03 -45.30 -49.07
C SER A 18 0.06 -43.81 -48.71
N PRO A 19 0.09 -43.44 -47.43
CA PRO A 19 0.21 -42.07 -46.97
C PRO A 19 1.64 -41.54 -47.09
N SER A 20 2.62 -42.33 -47.56
CA SER A 20 4.04 -41.97 -47.49
C SER A 20 4.40 -40.63 -48.15
N PRO A 21 3.95 -40.31 -49.39
CA PRO A 21 4.16 -38.98 -49.96
C PRO A 21 3.42 -37.89 -49.16
N ALA A 22 2.19 -38.17 -48.73
CA ALA A 22 1.36 -37.20 -48.01
C ALA A 22 1.92 -36.85 -46.62
N VAL A 23 2.46 -37.83 -45.89
CA VAL A 23 3.08 -37.63 -44.56
C VAL A 23 4.42 -36.88 -44.70
N SER A 24 5.23 -37.24 -45.71
CA SER A 24 6.46 -36.52 -46.02
C SER A 24 6.20 -35.08 -46.45
N ASP A 25 5.21 -34.85 -47.31
CA ASP A 25 4.84 -33.51 -47.79
C ASP A 25 4.26 -32.66 -46.64
N PHE A 26 3.45 -33.26 -45.78
CA PHE A 26 2.91 -32.60 -44.59
C PHE A 26 4.02 -32.20 -43.61
N SER A 27 4.92 -33.13 -43.28
CA SER A 27 6.10 -32.85 -42.45
C SER A 27 6.97 -31.72 -43.04
N SER A 28 7.27 -31.81 -44.34
CA SER A 28 8.07 -30.80 -45.04
C SER A 28 7.43 -29.42 -45.05
N SER A 29 6.11 -29.34 -45.00
CA SER A 29 5.39 -28.07 -44.95
C SER A 29 5.71 -27.30 -43.67
N PHE A 30 5.78 -27.97 -42.51
CA PHE A 30 6.17 -27.35 -41.25
C PHE A 30 7.64 -26.89 -41.26
N THR A 31 8.54 -27.71 -41.80
CA THR A 31 9.96 -27.32 -41.97
C THR A 31 10.11 -26.09 -42.84
N ASN A 32 9.34 -25.99 -43.93
CA ASN A 32 9.38 -24.85 -44.83
C ASN A 32 8.87 -23.56 -44.16
N VAL A 33 7.79 -23.65 -43.38
CA VAL A 33 7.27 -22.49 -42.62
C VAL A 33 8.26 -22.06 -41.54
N GLY A 34 8.80 -23.00 -40.76
CA GLY A 34 9.83 -22.72 -39.76
C GLY A 34 11.10 -22.12 -40.37
N GLY A 35 11.51 -22.60 -41.56
CA GLY A 35 12.61 -22.03 -42.33
C GLY A 35 12.33 -20.58 -42.76
N ALA A 36 11.14 -20.32 -43.30
CA ALA A 36 10.72 -18.98 -43.71
C ALA A 36 10.69 -17.99 -42.53
N ILE A 37 10.26 -18.43 -41.34
CA ILE A 37 10.32 -17.61 -40.11
C ILE A 37 11.78 -17.28 -39.75
N GLY A 38 12.67 -18.27 -39.82
CA GLY A 38 14.10 -18.07 -39.56
C GLY A 38 14.81 -17.12 -40.54
N GLU A 39 14.26 -16.97 -41.75
CA GLU A 39 14.77 -16.05 -42.78
C GLU A 39 14.25 -14.61 -42.63
N THR A 40 13.32 -14.35 -41.70
CA THR A 40 12.84 -12.99 -41.43
C THR A 40 13.96 -12.10 -40.91
N GLN A 41 13.89 -10.80 -41.20
CA GLN A 41 14.93 -9.85 -40.77
C GLN A 41 15.07 -9.78 -39.25
N VAL A 42 13.96 -9.90 -38.51
CA VAL A 42 13.97 -9.86 -37.04
C VAL A 42 14.77 -11.04 -36.46
N VAL A 43 14.68 -12.23 -37.04
CA VAL A 43 15.47 -13.40 -36.62
C VAL A 43 16.91 -13.34 -37.18
N ALA A 44 17.08 -12.98 -38.44
CA ALA A 44 18.37 -13.07 -39.13
C ALA A 44 19.36 -11.93 -38.80
N MET A 45 18.86 -10.75 -38.45
CA MET A 45 19.69 -9.55 -38.23
C MET A 45 19.67 -9.03 -36.79
N GLY A 46 18.70 -9.46 -35.97
CA GLY A 46 18.53 -8.96 -34.60
C GLY A 46 18.36 -7.43 -34.54
N PRO A 47 18.66 -6.78 -33.39
CA PRO A 47 18.40 -5.36 -33.18
C PRO A 47 19.41 -4.40 -33.86
N GLN A 48 20.25 -4.87 -34.80
CA GLN A 48 21.38 -4.05 -35.29
C GLN A 48 20.96 -2.85 -36.15
N ILE A 49 21.02 -1.66 -35.54
CA ILE A 49 20.97 -0.36 -36.24
C ILE A 49 22.22 0.44 -35.82
N GLU A 50 23.31 0.36 -36.60
CA GLU A 50 24.67 0.86 -36.26
C GLU A 50 24.79 2.36 -35.91
N SER A 51 23.75 3.17 -36.13
CA SER A 51 23.80 4.64 -35.96
C SER A 51 22.68 5.22 -35.11
N TRP A 52 21.78 4.40 -34.58
CA TRP A 52 20.69 4.85 -33.72
C TRP A 52 21.07 4.63 -32.25
N LEU A 53 21.14 5.72 -31.49
CA LEU A 53 21.51 5.74 -30.08
C LEU A 53 20.45 6.54 -29.30
N GLY A 54 20.27 6.21 -28.01
CA GLY A 54 19.29 6.86 -27.13
C GLY A 54 18.19 5.89 -26.66
N GLN A 55 17.31 6.36 -25.77
CA GLN A 55 16.25 5.54 -25.16
C GLN A 55 15.33 4.87 -26.20
N ALA A 56 14.94 5.59 -27.26
CA ALA A 56 14.13 5.01 -28.34
C ALA A 56 14.84 3.86 -29.10
N ALA A 57 16.17 3.93 -29.24
CA ALA A 57 16.93 2.85 -29.85
C ALA A 57 17.01 1.63 -28.93
N SER A 58 17.14 1.85 -27.61
CA SER A 58 17.10 0.79 -26.60
C SER A 58 15.74 0.11 -26.53
N ALA A 59 14.65 0.87 -26.55
CA ALA A 59 13.28 0.35 -26.58
C ALA A 59 13.07 -0.53 -27.82
N TYR A 60 13.37 -0.02 -29.02
CA TYR A 60 13.29 -0.82 -30.25
C TYR A 60 14.13 -2.10 -30.19
N ALA A 61 15.35 -2.02 -29.66
CA ALA A 61 16.22 -3.18 -29.55
C ALA A 61 15.63 -4.24 -28.62
N HIS A 62 15.03 -3.81 -27.51
CA HIS A 62 14.33 -4.67 -26.56
C HIS A 62 13.11 -5.33 -27.22
N GLU A 63 12.19 -4.57 -27.81
CA GLU A 63 11.00 -5.10 -28.50
C GLU A 63 11.37 -6.06 -29.65
N SER A 64 12.43 -5.75 -30.41
CA SER A 64 12.91 -6.61 -31.48
C SER A 64 13.44 -7.94 -30.95
N LEU A 65 13.99 -7.99 -29.74
CA LEU A 65 14.45 -9.22 -29.10
C LEU A 65 13.27 -10.08 -28.65
N ASP A 66 12.20 -9.47 -28.16
CA ASP A 66 10.98 -10.18 -27.77
C ASP A 66 10.28 -10.83 -28.97
N ILE A 67 10.10 -10.08 -30.06
CA ILE A 67 9.59 -10.63 -31.32
C ILE A 67 10.51 -11.76 -31.83
N GLN A 68 11.83 -11.56 -31.76
CA GLN A 68 12.79 -12.58 -32.17
C GLN A 68 12.67 -13.86 -31.32
N ALA A 69 12.54 -13.73 -30.00
CA ALA A 69 12.40 -14.87 -29.08
C ALA A 69 11.14 -15.68 -29.40
N GLN A 70 10.00 -15.01 -29.59
CA GLN A 70 8.75 -15.67 -29.96
C GLN A 70 8.80 -16.33 -31.35
N ALA A 71 9.45 -15.69 -32.33
CA ALA A 71 9.66 -16.27 -33.65
C ALA A 71 10.55 -17.52 -33.61
N ILE A 72 11.61 -17.52 -32.80
CA ILE A 72 12.48 -18.68 -32.59
C ILE A 72 11.73 -19.81 -31.87
N SER A 73 10.90 -19.48 -30.87
CA SER A 73 10.04 -20.44 -30.18
C SER A 73 9.09 -21.16 -31.14
N LEU A 74 8.36 -20.40 -31.98
CA LEU A 74 7.48 -20.94 -33.01
C LEU A 74 8.24 -21.83 -34.01
N GLN A 75 9.43 -21.41 -34.44
CA GLN A 75 10.28 -22.22 -35.30
C GLN A 75 10.63 -23.57 -34.66
N GLY A 76 10.94 -23.59 -33.36
CA GLY A 76 11.19 -24.81 -32.59
C GLY A 76 9.98 -25.75 -32.57
N ILE A 77 8.80 -25.21 -32.27
CA ILE A 77 7.54 -25.96 -32.24
C ILE A 77 7.23 -26.59 -33.61
N LEU A 78 7.38 -25.85 -34.70
CA LEU A 78 7.16 -26.36 -36.05
C LEU A 78 8.15 -27.48 -36.40
N SER A 79 9.39 -27.39 -35.95
CA SER A 79 10.40 -28.44 -36.09
C SER A 79 10.04 -29.70 -35.31
N ASP A 80 9.52 -29.55 -34.10
CA ASP A 80 9.08 -30.68 -33.27
C ASP A 80 7.86 -31.37 -33.87
N ILE A 81 6.88 -30.62 -34.38
CA ILE A 81 5.73 -31.16 -35.12
C ILE A 81 6.21 -31.98 -36.34
N SER A 82 7.13 -31.41 -37.14
CA SER A 82 7.72 -32.10 -38.29
C SER A 82 8.40 -33.41 -37.87
N THR A 83 9.10 -33.42 -36.72
CA THR A 83 9.75 -34.62 -36.18
C THR A 83 8.72 -35.69 -35.80
N GLN A 84 7.64 -35.31 -35.10
CA GLN A 84 6.56 -36.24 -34.71
C GLN A 84 5.88 -36.87 -35.93
N VAL A 85 5.54 -36.06 -36.95
CA VAL A 85 4.94 -36.55 -38.20
C VAL A 85 5.89 -37.49 -38.95
N SER A 86 7.18 -37.17 -38.97
CA SER A 86 8.19 -38.01 -39.63
C SER A 86 8.35 -39.37 -38.94
N ASN A 87 8.38 -39.40 -37.61
CA ASN A 87 8.48 -40.64 -36.82
C ASN A 87 7.28 -41.58 -37.06
N TYR A 88 6.07 -41.02 -37.15
CA TYR A 88 4.88 -41.78 -37.55
C TYR A 88 5.03 -42.34 -38.97
N GLY A 89 5.50 -41.51 -39.91
CA GLY A 89 5.77 -41.91 -41.29
C GLY A 89 6.72 -43.10 -41.40
N GLU A 90 7.83 -43.10 -40.64
CA GLU A 90 8.80 -44.21 -40.60
C GLU A 90 8.19 -45.50 -40.03
N THR A 91 7.37 -45.38 -38.97
CA THR A 91 6.67 -46.51 -38.35
C THR A 91 5.70 -47.15 -39.35
N TYR A 92 4.92 -46.32 -40.06
CA TYR A 92 4.00 -46.77 -41.10
C TYR A 92 4.74 -47.42 -42.28
N GLN A 93 5.85 -46.81 -42.73
CA GLN A 93 6.65 -47.33 -43.84
C GLN A 93 7.22 -48.72 -43.51
N THR A 94 7.70 -48.91 -42.28
CA THR A 94 8.21 -50.21 -41.81
C THR A 94 7.13 -51.30 -41.86
N LEU A 95 5.90 -50.97 -41.45
CA LEU A 95 4.76 -51.89 -41.51
C LEU A 95 4.49 -52.37 -42.94
N VAL A 96 4.45 -51.43 -43.90
CA VAL A 96 4.06 -51.68 -45.29
C VAL A 96 5.17 -52.32 -46.12
N ASP A 97 6.42 -51.86 -45.96
CA ASP A 97 7.53 -52.33 -46.80
C ASP A 97 8.17 -53.62 -46.30
N THR A 98 8.07 -53.88 -44.98
CA THR A 98 8.81 -54.99 -44.36
C THR A 98 7.89 -55.92 -43.57
N THR A 99 7.19 -55.43 -42.54
CA THR A 99 6.51 -56.30 -41.57
C THR A 99 5.39 -57.14 -42.18
N ILE A 100 4.43 -56.52 -42.87
CA ILE A 100 3.33 -57.25 -43.50
C ILE A 100 3.84 -58.15 -44.64
N PRO A 101 4.72 -57.69 -45.56
CA PRO A 101 5.31 -58.56 -46.58
C PRO A 101 6.02 -59.80 -46.00
N ASP A 102 6.73 -59.67 -44.88
CA ASP A 102 7.37 -60.80 -44.22
C ASP A 102 6.34 -61.81 -43.68
N TYR A 103 5.27 -61.33 -43.02
CA TYR A 103 4.17 -62.21 -42.59
C TYR A 103 3.44 -62.87 -43.75
N GLN A 104 3.25 -62.15 -44.87
CA GLN A 104 2.67 -62.72 -46.08
C GLN A 104 3.54 -63.84 -46.65
N GLN A 105 4.86 -63.67 -46.67
CA GLN A 105 5.80 -64.70 -47.13
C GLN A 105 5.78 -65.91 -46.19
N GLN A 106 5.85 -65.70 -44.88
CA GLN A 106 5.77 -66.78 -43.90
C GLN A 106 4.44 -67.56 -44.00
N TRP A 107 3.34 -66.87 -44.30
CA TRP A 107 2.04 -67.48 -44.56
C TRP A 107 2.06 -68.40 -45.80
N ASP A 108 2.62 -67.90 -46.90
CA ASP A 108 2.73 -68.66 -48.15
C ASP A 108 3.69 -69.87 -47.99
N ASP A 109 4.81 -69.69 -47.30
CA ASP A 109 5.78 -70.76 -47.01
C ASP A 109 5.18 -71.86 -46.11
N ALA A 110 4.32 -71.48 -45.16
CA ALA A 110 3.59 -72.43 -44.32
C ALA A 110 2.63 -73.31 -45.14
N ILE A 111 1.92 -72.73 -46.12
CA ILE A 111 1.04 -73.47 -47.04
C ILE A 111 1.85 -74.45 -47.90
N ILE A 112 2.99 -74.00 -48.44
CA ILE A 112 3.88 -74.84 -49.26
C ILE A 112 4.40 -76.02 -48.43
N THR A 113 4.95 -75.75 -47.24
CA THR A 113 5.51 -76.76 -46.35
C THR A 113 4.46 -77.80 -45.95
N HIS A 114 3.25 -77.33 -45.63
CA HIS A 114 2.10 -78.20 -45.37
C HIS A 114 1.81 -79.13 -46.56
N ASP A 115 1.72 -78.58 -47.78
CA ASP A 115 1.39 -79.36 -48.97
C ASP A 115 2.45 -80.41 -49.29
N GLU A 116 3.72 -80.06 -49.19
CA GLU A 116 4.83 -80.99 -49.37
C GLU A 116 4.79 -82.14 -48.35
N ASN A 117 4.50 -81.83 -47.08
CA ASN A 117 4.43 -82.85 -46.02
C ASN A 117 3.21 -83.77 -46.16
N VAL A 118 2.05 -83.22 -46.54
CA VAL A 118 0.83 -84.01 -46.78
C VAL A 118 1.03 -84.92 -48.00
N GLU A 119 1.56 -84.39 -49.11
CA GLU A 119 1.83 -85.19 -50.32
C GLU A 119 2.85 -86.30 -50.03
N ALA A 120 3.90 -86.02 -49.27
CA ALA A 120 4.87 -87.03 -48.84
C ALA A 120 4.22 -88.13 -47.99
N THR A 121 3.38 -87.76 -47.01
CA THR A 121 2.67 -88.72 -46.15
C THR A 121 1.67 -89.56 -46.94
N GLU A 122 0.94 -88.97 -47.89
CA GLU A 122 0.02 -89.69 -48.78
C GLU A 122 0.75 -90.66 -49.70
N ALA A 123 1.91 -90.27 -50.24
CA ALA A 123 2.75 -91.14 -51.06
C ALA A 123 3.28 -92.33 -50.25
N GLU A 124 3.75 -92.10 -49.02
CA GLU A 124 4.16 -93.17 -48.10
C GLU A 124 3.01 -94.11 -47.75
N MET A 125 1.81 -93.57 -47.50
CA MET A 125 0.60 -94.34 -47.24
C MET A 125 0.22 -95.24 -48.43
N GLU A 126 0.28 -94.74 -49.67
CA GLU A 126 -0.02 -95.52 -50.86
C GLU A 126 1.02 -96.63 -51.11
N ILE A 127 2.31 -96.33 -50.89
CA ILE A 127 3.38 -97.36 -50.92
C ILE A 127 3.11 -98.44 -49.87
N ALA A 128 2.74 -98.06 -48.64
CA ALA A 128 2.44 -99.01 -47.56
C ALA A 128 1.21 -99.87 -47.88
N ARG A 129 0.16 -99.27 -48.46
CA ARG A 129 -1.06 -99.96 -48.90
C ARG A 129 -0.76 -101.01 -49.97
N GLN A 130 0.05 -100.67 -50.98
CA GLN A 130 0.44 -101.60 -52.05
C GLN A 130 1.27 -102.80 -51.55
N ASN A 131 2.01 -102.61 -50.45
CA ASN A 131 2.85 -103.66 -49.86
C ASN A 131 2.12 -104.55 -48.83
N THR A 132 0.82 -104.32 -48.57
CA THR A 132 0.02 -105.12 -47.63
C THR A 132 -0.40 -106.46 -48.25
N PRO A 133 -0.11 -107.63 -47.62
CA PRO A 133 -0.43 -108.95 -48.17
C PRO A 133 -1.92 -109.22 -48.41
N GLU A 134 -2.23 -110.03 -49.44
CA GLU A 134 -3.61 -110.37 -49.83
C GLU A 134 -4.34 -111.14 -48.71
N GLY A 135 -5.34 -110.49 -48.09
CA GLY A 135 -6.15 -111.04 -46.99
C GLY A 135 -5.97 -110.34 -45.63
N GLU A 136 -5.00 -109.43 -45.50
CA GLU A 136 -4.81 -108.58 -44.31
C GLU A 136 -5.48 -107.20 -44.48
N THR A 137 -5.83 -106.54 -43.38
CA THR A 137 -6.46 -105.21 -43.38
C THR A 137 -5.36 -104.15 -43.27
N PHE A 138 -5.31 -103.20 -44.21
CA PHE A 138 -4.42 -102.04 -44.13
C PHE A 138 -4.91 -101.08 -43.04
N ASP A 139 -4.03 -100.69 -42.13
CA ASP A 139 -4.29 -99.69 -41.10
C ASP A 139 -3.73 -98.34 -41.56
N ASP A 140 -4.61 -97.41 -41.92
CA ASP A 140 -4.27 -96.06 -42.36
C ASP A 140 -4.26 -95.04 -41.21
N SER A 141 -4.62 -95.46 -39.99
CA SER A 141 -4.90 -94.54 -38.89
C SER A 141 -3.71 -93.65 -38.52
N SER A 142 -2.48 -94.16 -38.56
CA SER A 142 -1.29 -93.35 -38.27
C SER A 142 -0.94 -92.33 -39.35
N PHE A 143 -1.22 -92.64 -40.62
CA PHE A 143 -0.99 -91.70 -41.74
C PHE A 143 -2.04 -90.59 -41.72
N LEU A 144 -3.31 -90.96 -41.51
CA LEU A 144 -4.39 -89.99 -41.37
C LEU A 144 -4.17 -89.07 -40.16
N ALA A 145 -3.66 -89.60 -39.04
CA ALA A 145 -3.31 -88.80 -37.88
C ALA A 145 -2.15 -87.83 -38.15
N GLU A 146 -1.14 -88.19 -38.95
CA GLU A 146 -0.07 -87.26 -39.32
C GLU A 146 -0.56 -86.19 -40.31
N ILE A 147 -1.42 -86.53 -41.27
CA ILE A 147 -2.06 -85.54 -42.16
C ILE A 147 -2.90 -84.55 -41.34
N GLU A 148 -3.70 -85.03 -40.39
CA GLU A 148 -4.46 -84.18 -39.46
C GLU A 148 -3.53 -83.30 -38.63
N ARG A 149 -2.39 -83.83 -38.16
CA ARG A 149 -1.36 -83.05 -37.45
C ARG A 149 -0.78 -81.93 -38.32
N GLN A 150 -0.55 -82.16 -39.62
CA GLN A 150 -0.09 -81.11 -40.53
C GLN A 150 -1.17 -80.04 -40.73
N HIS A 151 -2.44 -80.42 -40.83
CA HIS A 151 -3.56 -79.47 -40.89
C HIS A 151 -3.61 -78.59 -39.63
N ASP A 152 -3.48 -79.19 -38.45
CA ASP A 152 -3.48 -78.47 -37.17
C ASP A 152 -2.29 -77.49 -37.07
N LEU A 153 -1.10 -77.90 -37.51
CA LEU A 153 0.10 -77.05 -37.52
C LEU A 153 -0.04 -75.84 -38.46
N LEU A 154 -0.68 -76.04 -39.63
CA LEU A 154 -0.94 -74.94 -40.55
C LEU A 154 -1.94 -73.96 -39.96
N GLU A 155 -3.02 -74.46 -39.33
CA GLU A 155 -4.00 -73.60 -38.65
C GLU A 155 -3.34 -72.80 -37.51
N GLU A 156 -2.54 -73.44 -36.65
CA GLU A 156 -1.81 -72.77 -35.56
C GLU A 156 -0.88 -71.66 -36.08
N THR A 157 -0.09 -71.95 -37.12
CA THR A 157 0.83 -70.97 -37.73
C THR A 157 0.05 -69.80 -38.35
N GLN A 158 -1.07 -70.07 -39.02
CA GLN A 158 -1.91 -69.04 -39.61
C GLN A 158 -2.60 -68.17 -38.55
N ASP A 159 -3.07 -68.76 -37.45
CA ASP A 159 -3.66 -68.03 -36.32
C ASP A 159 -2.63 -67.10 -35.66
N ASP A 160 -1.40 -67.58 -35.44
CA ASP A 160 -0.30 -66.77 -34.90
C ASP A 160 0.07 -65.61 -35.84
N LEU A 161 0.21 -65.85 -37.15
CA LEU A 161 0.50 -64.81 -38.13
C LEU A 161 -0.63 -63.77 -38.24
N ALA A 162 -1.89 -64.21 -38.17
CA ALA A 162 -3.03 -63.31 -38.13
C ALA A 162 -3.03 -62.46 -36.85
N LEU A 163 -2.64 -63.02 -35.71
CA LEU A 163 -2.48 -62.29 -34.46
C LEU A 163 -1.36 -61.23 -34.58
N TYR A 164 -0.18 -61.61 -35.06
CA TYR A 164 0.95 -60.68 -35.24
C TYR A 164 0.65 -59.57 -36.24
N TYR A 165 -0.02 -59.89 -37.36
CA TYR A 165 -0.51 -58.89 -38.30
C TYR A 165 -1.43 -57.87 -37.62
N ASN A 166 -2.45 -58.34 -36.87
CA ASN A 166 -3.38 -57.44 -36.19
C ASN A 166 -2.68 -56.58 -35.13
N GLN A 167 -1.73 -57.15 -34.38
CA GLN A 167 -0.93 -56.39 -33.43
C GLN A 167 -0.11 -55.30 -34.12
N ALA A 168 0.58 -55.62 -35.21
CA ALA A 168 1.39 -54.66 -35.95
C ALA A 168 0.56 -53.50 -36.54
N VAL A 169 -0.65 -53.79 -37.05
CA VAL A 169 -1.58 -52.75 -37.53
C VAL A 169 -2.07 -51.88 -36.38
N THR A 170 -2.47 -52.47 -35.25
CA THR A 170 -2.91 -51.71 -34.05
C THR A 170 -1.80 -50.82 -33.50
N SER A 171 -0.54 -51.27 -33.48
CA SER A 171 0.57 -50.44 -33.02
C SER A 171 0.80 -49.19 -33.87
N VAL A 172 0.52 -49.24 -35.18
CA VAL A 172 0.58 -48.05 -36.04
C VAL A 172 -0.59 -47.08 -35.77
N ASP A 173 -1.78 -47.60 -35.46
CA ASP A 173 -2.93 -46.78 -35.04
C ASP A 173 -2.66 -46.09 -33.69
N GLU A 174 -2.09 -46.81 -32.72
CA GLU A 174 -1.63 -46.26 -31.45
C GLU A 174 -0.55 -45.19 -31.65
N ALA A 175 0.41 -45.41 -32.56
CA ALA A 175 1.41 -44.41 -32.91
C ALA A 175 0.80 -43.15 -33.53
N ALA A 176 -0.23 -43.30 -34.37
CA ALA A 176 -0.98 -42.17 -34.92
C ALA A 176 -1.68 -41.36 -33.81
N GLY A 177 -2.36 -42.03 -32.88
CA GLY A 177 -3.01 -41.38 -31.74
C GLY A 177 -2.02 -40.66 -30.82
N SER A 178 -0.86 -41.27 -30.56
CA SER A 178 0.21 -40.65 -29.77
C SER A 178 0.80 -39.42 -30.47
N THR A 179 1.04 -39.52 -31.78
CA THR A 179 1.52 -38.40 -32.62
C THR A 179 0.53 -37.24 -32.61
N ALA A 180 -0.76 -37.51 -32.81
CA ALA A 180 -1.80 -36.49 -32.79
C ALA A 180 -1.87 -35.79 -31.43
N SER A 181 -1.79 -36.55 -30.34
CA SER A 181 -1.77 -35.99 -28.98
C SER A 181 -0.53 -35.13 -28.73
N ALA A 182 0.65 -35.55 -29.22
CA ALA A 182 1.87 -34.77 -29.10
C ALA A 182 1.81 -33.45 -29.88
N ILE A 183 1.27 -33.47 -31.10
CA ILE A 183 1.07 -32.27 -31.91
C ILE A 183 0.08 -31.32 -31.23
N ALA A 184 -1.02 -31.83 -30.69
CA ALA A 184 -1.99 -31.02 -29.95
C ALA A 184 -1.32 -30.34 -28.75
N GLY A 185 -0.54 -31.08 -27.95
CA GLY A 185 0.18 -30.50 -26.81
C GLY A 185 1.23 -29.44 -27.20
N LEU A 186 1.89 -29.60 -28.34
CA LEU A 186 2.82 -28.59 -28.87
C LEU A 186 2.11 -27.30 -29.29
N ILE A 187 0.94 -27.41 -29.92
CA ILE A 187 0.13 -26.25 -30.33
C ILE A 187 -0.46 -25.55 -29.11
N ASP A 188 -1.03 -26.32 -28.19
CA ASP A 188 -1.64 -25.80 -26.95
C ASP A 188 -0.64 -25.07 -26.06
N GLY A 189 0.65 -25.44 -26.14
CA GLY A 189 1.72 -24.76 -25.41
C GLY A 189 2.11 -23.39 -25.96
N PHE A 190 1.59 -22.97 -27.11
CA PHE A 190 1.97 -21.71 -27.78
C PHE A 190 0.77 -20.84 -28.14
N VAL A 191 -0.32 -21.46 -28.58
CA VAL A 191 -1.55 -20.76 -28.97
C VAL A 191 -2.60 -21.01 -27.89
N PRO A 192 -3.12 -19.97 -27.21
CA PRO A 192 -4.19 -20.15 -26.26
C PRO A 192 -5.44 -20.72 -26.97
N ARG A 193 -6.23 -21.52 -26.26
CA ARG A 193 -7.54 -21.95 -26.78
C ARG A 193 -8.59 -20.96 -26.31
N GLY A 194 -9.43 -20.49 -27.22
CA GLY A 194 -10.60 -19.71 -26.85
C GLY A 194 -11.62 -20.56 -26.09
N GLU A 195 -12.61 -19.90 -25.48
CA GLU A 195 -13.70 -20.58 -24.78
C GLU A 195 -14.36 -21.65 -25.66
N ASN A 196 -14.71 -22.78 -25.04
CA ASN A 196 -15.34 -23.93 -25.71
C ASN A 196 -14.54 -24.51 -26.91
N GLY A 197 -13.23 -24.24 -26.97
CA GLY A 197 -12.37 -24.71 -28.06
C GLY A 197 -12.53 -23.92 -29.36
N SER A 198 -13.04 -22.68 -29.26
CA SER A 198 -13.02 -21.72 -30.36
C SER A 198 -11.58 -21.35 -30.76
N LEU A 199 -11.43 -20.88 -32.00
CA LEU A 199 -10.14 -20.37 -32.46
C LEU A 199 -9.88 -19.01 -31.77
N PRO A 200 -8.68 -18.81 -31.19
CA PRO A 200 -8.34 -17.54 -30.55
C PRO A 200 -8.34 -16.40 -31.56
N SER A 201 -8.67 -15.20 -31.08
CA SER A 201 -8.55 -13.95 -31.83
C SER A 201 -7.07 -13.58 -32.03
N ARG A 202 -6.82 -12.53 -32.83
CA ARG A 202 -5.45 -11.99 -32.96
C ARG A 202 -4.99 -11.39 -31.62
N THR A 203 -5.91 -10.78 -30.89
CA THR A 203 -5.68 -10.15 -29.59
C THR A 203 -5.28 -11.20 -28.56
N ASP A 204 -6.00 -12.31 -28.47
CA ASP A 204 -5.68 -13.45 -27.58
C ASP A 204 -4.26 -13.96 -27.81
N ILE A 205 -3.87 -14.10 -29.08
CA ILE A 205 -2.53 -14.54 -29.46
C ILE A 205 -1.49 -13.49 -29.06
N SER A 206 -1.77 -12.20 -29.30
CA SER A 206 -0.86 -11.11 -28.93
C SER A 206 -0.63 -11.06 -27.42
N LEU A 207 -1.72 -11.13 -26.64
CA LEU A 207 -1.68 -11.13 -25.19
C LEU A 207 -0.90 -12.34 -24.64
N ALA A 208 -1.14 -13.54 -25.18
CA ALA A 208 -0.39 -14.72 -24.77
C ALA A 208 1.11 -14.65 -25.12
N MET A 209 1.47 -13.97 -26.22
CA MET A 209 2.85 -13.87 -26.67
C MET A 209 3.64 -12.74 -26.00
N PHE A 210 2.98 -11.62 -25.68
CA PHE A 210 3.64 -10.38 -25.28
C PHE A 210 3.08 -9.76 -24.00
N GLY A 211 1.86 -10.11 -23.56
CA GLY A 211 1.18 -9.44 -22.44
C GLY A 211 1.90 -9.51 -21.09
N GLY A 212 2.82 -10.46 -20.92
CA GLY A 212 3.69 -10.55 -19.74
C GLY A 212 4.99 -9.74 -19.83
N ASN A 213 5.22 -9.01 -20.92
CA ASN A 213 6.41 -8.20 -21.12
C ASN A 213 6.19 -6.78 -20.57
N ASP A 214 7.26 -6.14 -20.09
CA ASP A 214 7.29 -4.78 -19.52
C ASP A 214 7.49 -3.68 -20.59
N GLY A 215 7.55 -4.07 -21.87
CA GLY A 215 7.70 -3.18 -23.02
C GLY A 215 6.37 -2.69 -23.64
N LEU A 216 6.49 -1.84 -24.65
CA LEU A 216 5.39 -1.29 -25.45
C LEU A 216 4.56 -2.38 -26.13
N LEU A 217 5.15 -3.48 -26.60
CA LEU A 217 4.36 -4.58 -27.19
C LEU A 217 3.48 -5.28 -26.15
N GLY A 218 3.98 -5.43 -24.93
CA GLY A 218 3.20 -5.98 -23.82
C GLY A 218 2.04 -5.06 -23.47
N ALA A 219 2.35 -3.78 -23.26
CA ALA A 219 1.36 -2.75 -22.96
C ALA A 219 0.29 -2.62 -24.07
N GLN A 220 0.68 -2.60 -25.36
CA GLN A 220 -0.25 -2.58 -26.49
C GLN A 220 -1.13 -3.84 -26.53
N SER A 221 -0.59 -5.01 -26.20
CA SER A 221 -1.35 -6.26 -26.20
C SER A 221 -2.40 -6.30 -25.08
N GLN A 222 -2.04 -5.76 -23.91
CA GLN A 222 -2.97 -5.57 -22.79
C GLN A 222 -4.07 -4.57 -23.16
N TRP A 223 -3.71 -3.43 -23.78
CA TRP A 223 -4.65 -2.42 -24.26
C TRP A 223 -5.64 -2.97 -25.30
N GLU A 224 -5.16 -3.69 -26.32
CA GLU A 224 -6.03 -4.29 -27.35
C GLU A 224 -7.02 -5.28 -26.72
N SER A 225 -6.60 -6.06 -25.72
CA SER A 225 -7.49 -6.97 -24.99
C SER A 225 -8.53 -6.19 -24.18
N ALA A 226 -8.10 -5.17 -23.43
CA ALA A 226 -8.99 -4.34 -22.63
C ALA A 226 -10.08 -3.66 -23.47
N VAL A 227 -9.73 -3.14 -24.65
CA VAL A 227 -10.69 -2.50 -25.59
C VAL A 227 -11.65 -3.51 -26.22
N GLU A 228 -11.23 -4.78 -26.41
CA GLU A 228 -12.10 -5.85 -26.89
C GLU A 228 -13.12 -6.26 -25.80
N ASP A 229 -12.68 -6.33 -24.54
CA ASP A 229 -13.48 -6.81 -23.41
C ASP A 229 -14.44 -5.75 -22.82
N ALA A 230 -14.07 -4.47 -22.84
CA ALA A 230 -14.82 -3.39 -22.19
C ALA A 230 -16.29 -3.27 -22.66
N PRO A 231 -16.60 -3.33 -23.98
CA PRO A 231 -17.99 -3.30 -24.45
C PRO A 231 -18.82 -4.49 -23.98
N GLU A 232 -18.21 -5.68 -23.84
CA GLU A 232 -18.89 -6.89 -23.36
C GLU A 232 -19.28 -6.74 -21.88
N ALA A 233 -18.38 -6.17 -21.07
CA ALA A 233 -18.66 -5.84 -19.67
C ALA A 233 -19.82 -4.84 -19.54
N VAL A 234 -19.86 -3.79 -20.36
CA VAL A 234 -20.96 -2.81 -20.37
C VAL A 234 -22.27 -3.43 -20.89
N GLU A 235 -22.22 -4.40 -21.81
CA GLU A 235 -23.41 -5.11 -22.29
C GLU A 235 -24.12 -5.86 -21.14
N LEU A 236 -23.37 -6.49 -20.22
CA LEU A 236 -23.94 -7.14 -19.04
C LEU A 236 -24.76 -6.17 -18.18
N LEU A 237 -24.26 -4.95 -17.97
CA LEU A 237 -24.96 -3.93 -17.17
C LEU A 237 -26.29 -3.48 -17.80
N ASN A 238 -26.43 -3.65 -19.12
CA ASN A 238 -27.66 -3.37 -19.86
C ASN A 238 -28.64 -4.55 -19.90
N GLN A 239 -28.27 -5.71 -19.36
CA GLN A 239 -29.16 -6.86 -19.21
C GLN A 239 -30.06 -6.65 -17.98
N THR A 240 -31.15 -5.91 -18.18
CA THR A 240 -32.04 -5.53 -17.10
C THR A 240 -33.32 -6.34 -17.01
N ASP A 241 -33.93 -6.37 -15.83
CA ASP A 241 -35.26 -6.89 -15.58
C ASP A 241 -36.39 -5.96 -16.09
N GLU A 242 -37.64 -6.26 -15.73
CA GLU A 242 -38.81 -5.47 -16.16
C GLU A 242 -38.88 -4.05 -15.55
N TYR A 243 -38.09 -3.78 -14.51
CA TYR A 243 -38.01 -2.50 -13.81
C TYR A 243 -36.77 -1.70 -14.19
N GLY A 244 -35.88 -2.27 -15.00
CA GLY A 244 -34.67 -1.61 -15.49
C GLY A 244 -33.46 -1.78 -14.55
N TYR A 245 -33.49 -2.76 -13.65
CA TYR A 245 -32.34 -3.13 -12.81
C TYR A 245 -31.53 -4.24 -13.47
N PRO A 246 -30.19 -4.25 -13.39
CA PRO A 246 -29.39 -5.39 -13.84
C PRO A 246 -29.86 -6.69 -13.19
N THR A 247 -29.93 -7.76 -13.96
CA THR A 247 -30.36 -9.07 -13.44
C THR A 247 -29.31 -9.66 -12.50
N PRO A 248 -29.70 -10.54 -11.55
CA PRO A 248 -28.75 -11.24 -10.70
C PRO A 248 -27.69 -12.01 -11.50
N GLU A 249 -28.09 -12.67 -12.59
CA GLU A 249 -27.17 -13.42 -13.45
C GLU A 249 -26.15 -12.51 -14.13
N ALA A 250 -26.56 -11.32 -14.57
CA ALA A 250 -25.66 -10.37 -15.21
C ALA A 250 -24.66 -9.75 -14.23
N LEU A 251 -25.10 -9.42 -13.00
CA LEU A 251 -24.20 -8.95 -11.95
C LEU A 251 -23.21 -10.04 -11.52
N GLN A 252 -23.68 -11.28 -11.40
CA GLN A 252 -22.80 -12.41 -11.08
C GLN A 252 -21.74 -12.61 -12.17
N GLU A 253 -22.13 -12.64 -13.43
CA GLU A 253 -21.22 -12.80 -14.57
C GLU A 253 -20.24 -11.63 -14.65
N PHE A 254 -20.69 -10.40 -14.42
CA PHE A 254 -19.83 -9.23 -14.38
C PHE A 254 -18.77 -9.34 -13.28
N ASN A 255 -19.19 -9.62 -12.04
CA ASN A 255 -18.27 -9.70 -10.91
C ASN A 255 -17.26 -10.85 -11.11
N GLU A 256 -17.69 -12.00 -11.65
CA GLU A 256 -16.81 -13.16 -11.90
C GLU A 256 -15.77 -12.92 -13.00
N LEU A 257 -16.09 -12.12 -14.03
CA LEU A 257 -15.22 -11.92 -15.19
C LEU A 257 -14.41 -10.61 -15.14
N TYR A 258 -14.99 -9.55 -14.59
CA TYR A 258 -14.47 -8.19 -14.74
C TYR A 258 -14.23 -7.46 -13.41
N GLY A 259 -14.85 -7.90 -12.30
CA GLY A 259 -14.70 -7.27 -10.98
C GLY A 259 -13.25 -7.08 -10.56
N ASP A 260 -12.51 -8.18 -10.44
CA ASP A 260 -11.08 -8.18 -10.09
C ASP A 260 -10.24 -7.33 -11.06
N ARG A 261 -10.61 -7.26 -12.35
CA ARG A 261 -9.86 -6.49 -13.35
C ARG A 261 -9.99 -5.00 -13.12
N LEU A 262 -11.14 -4.50 -12.67
CA LEU A 262 -11.32 -3.07 -12.41
C LEU A 262 -10.36 -2.55 -11.34
N ALA A 263 -10.11 -3.35 -10.30
CA ALA A 263 -9.21 -2.97 -9.21
C ALA A 263 -7.70 -3.19 -9.52
N ASN A 264 -7.36 -4.08 -10.46
CA ASN A 264 -5.99 -4.57 -10.65
C ASN A 264 -5.38 -4.30 -12.04
N ASP A 265 -6.21 -4.06 -13.07
CA ASP A 265 -5.79 -3.92 -14.47
C ASP A 265 -6.06 -2.48 -14.97
N PRO A 266 -5.02 -1.62 -15.03
CA PRO A 266 -5.20 -0.22 -15.42
C PRO A 266 -5.59 -0.05 -16.88
N TYR A 267 -5.25 -1.02 -17.75
CA TYR A 267 -5.67 -1.02 -19.14
C TYR A 267 -7.18 -1.24 -19.24
N PHE A 268 -7.68 -2.25 -18.53
CA PHE A 268 -9.12 -2.54 -18.50
C PHE A 268 -9.93 -1.44 -17.83
N ALA A 269 -9.48 -0.92 -16.69
CA ALA A 269 -10.18 0.16 -16.00
C ALA A 269 -10.36 1.40 -16.89
N ALA A 270 -9.30 1.83 -17.61
CA ALA A 270 -9.39 2.95 -18.54
C ALA A 270 -10.29 2.66 -19.75
N ALA A 271 -10.15 1.49 -20.38
CA ALA A 271 -11.01 1.10 -21.51
C ALA A 271 -12.49 0.99 -21.11
N PHE A 272 -12.76 0.40 -19.95
CA PHE A 272 -14.10 0.26 -19.40
C PHE A 272 -14.73 1.62 -19.05
N ALA A 273 -13.98 2.52 -18.40
CA ALA A 273 -14.43 3.87 -18.10
C ALA A 273 -14.73 4.69 -19.37
N ALA A 274 -14.02 4.44 -20.47
CA ALA A 274 -14.31 5.06 -21.76
C ALA A 274 -15.63 4.58 -22.38
N GLU A 275 -16.01 3.32 -22.15
CA GLU A 275 -17.27 2.73 -22.62
C GLU A 275 -18.46 2.98 -21.68
N LEU A 276 -18.21 3.26 -20.39
CA LEU A 276 -19.22 3.58 -19.38
C LEU A 276 -19.07 5.02 -18.85
N PRO A 277 -19.77 6.00 -19.44
CA PRO A 277 -19.67 7.40 -19.04
C PRO A 277 -20.06 7.62 -17.57
N PRO A 278 -19.48 8.61 -16.87
CA PRO A 278 -19.74 8.87 -15.45
C PRO A 278 -21.23 9.03 -15.11
N GLN A 279 -21.99 9.70 -15.99
CA GLN A 279 -23.43 9.88 -15.78
C GLN A 279 -24.19 8.54 -15.68
N GLN A 280 -23.84 7.58 -16.53
CA GLN A 280 -24.48 6.26 -16.55
C GLN A 280 -24.07 5.44 -15.33
N ALA A 281 -22.79 5.50 -14.93
CA ALA A 281 -22.30 4.84 -13.74
C ALA A 281 -23.01 5.36 -12.46
N LEU A 282 -23.15 6.67 -12.30
CA LEU A 282 -23.87 7.25 -11.15
C LEU A 282 -25.38 6.96 -11.18
N GLU A 283 -26.00 6.90 -12.37
CA GLU A 283 -27.39 6.46 -12.48
C GLU A 283 -27.55 5.00 -12.03
N LEU A 284 -26.57 4.15 -12.33
CA LEU A 284 -26.56 2.76 -11.92
C LEU A 284 -26.40 2.61 -10.40
N ALA A 285 -25.48 3.34 -9.77
CA ALA A 285 -25.37 3.39 -8.31
C ALA A 285 -26.68 3.80 -7.65
N ALA A 286 -27.31 4.88 -8.12
CA ALA A 286 -28.58 5.36 -7.57
C ALA A 286 -29.69 4.30 -7.67
N LYS A 287 -29.77 3.59 -8.79
CA LYS A 287 -30.72 2.49 -9.00
C LYS A 287 -30.47 1.32 -8.06
N LEU A 288 -29.21 0.87 -7.95
CA LEU A 288 -28.84 -0.27 -7.12
C LEU A 288 -29.03 0.04 -5.63
N SER A 289 -28.61 1.22 -5.17
CA SER A 289 -28.86 1.72 -3.80
C SER A 289 -30.34 1.71 -3.43
N SER A 290 -31.17 2.24 -4.33
CA SER A 290 -32.62 2.25 -4.15
C SER A 290 -33.23 0.85 -4.09
N HIS A 291 -32.67 -0.07 -4.87
CA HIS A 291 -33.20 -1.41 -4.99
C HIS A 291 -32.86 -2.28 -3.79
N THR A 292 -31.62 -2.20 -3.28
CA THR A 292 -31.20 -2.89 -2.05
C THR A 292 -32.00 -2.41 -0.84
N ALA A 293 -32.31 -1.11 -0.76
CA ALA A 293 -33.11 -0.53 0.33
C ALA A 293 -34.59 -1.00 0.38
N THR A 294 -35.17 -1.51 -0.72
CA THR A 294 -36.63 -1.70 -0.87
C THR A 294 -37.14 -3.15 -0.80
N ASN A 295 -36.32 -4.11 -0.35
CA ASN A 295 -36.55 -5.57 -0.19
C ASN A 295 -36.30 -6.44 -1.44
N MET A 296 -35.04 -6.71 -1.73
CA MET A 296 -34.63 -7.93 -2.43
C MET A 296 -34.02 -8.97 -1.48
N GLY A 297 -33.90 -10.22 -1.94
CA GLY A 297 -33.25 -11.28 -1.18
C GLY A 297 -31.76 -10.99 -0.98
N VAL A 298 -31.21 -11.45 0.15
CA VAL A 298 -29.80 -11.25 0.57
C VAL A 298 -28.74 -11.59 -0.49
N GLU A 299 -29.06 -12.47 -1.44
CA GLU A 299 -28.16 -12.88 -2.52
C GLU A 299 -27.93 -11.76 -3.56
N TYR A 300 -29.00 -11.07 -3.98
CA TYR A 300 -28.85 -9.95 -4.91
C TYR A 300 -28.13 -8.77 -4.27
N GLN A 301 -28.39 -8.53 -2.98
CA GLN A 301 -27.74 -7.47 -2.23
C GLN A 301 -26.21 -7.66 -2.24
N GLY A 302 -25.71 -8.85 -1.94
CA GLY A 302 -24.27 -9.13 -2.00
C GLY A 302 -23.68 -8.99 -3.42
N LEU A 303 -24.41 -9.40 -4.46
CA LEU A 303 -23.96 -9.20 -5.84
C LEU A 303 -23.86 -7.72 -6.22
N ALA A 304 -24.82 -6.91 -5.80
CA ALA A 304 -24.83 -5.47 -6.05
C ALA A 304 -23.75 -4.75 -5.23
N GLU A 305 -23.55 -5.12 -3.96
CA GLU A 305 -22.48 -4.57 -3.11
C GLU A 305 -21.11 -4.83 -3.73
N ASN A 306 -20.79 -6.07 -4.10
CA ASN A 306 -19.53 -6.41 -4.78
C ASN A 306 -19.34 -5.59 -6.07
N PHE A 307 -20.38 -5.53 -6.91
CA PHE A 307 -20.33 -4.75 -8.14
C PHE A 307 -20.00 -3.28 -7.87
N LEU A 308 -20.62 -2.70 -6.83
CA LEU A 308 -20.40 -1.30 -6.52
C LEU A 308 -18.97 -1.05 -6.02
N THR A 309 -18.44 -1.92 -5.16
CA THR A 309 -17.05 -1.88 -4.72
C THR A 309 -16.08 -1.94 -5.91
N ASP A 310 -16.25 -2.93 -6.79
CA ASP A 310 -15.39 -3.12 -7.97
C ASP A 310 -15.46 -1.91 -8.92
N MET A 311 -16.65 -1.35 -9.11
CA MET A 311 -16.86 -0.13 -9.88
C MET A 311 -16.13 1.08 -9.29
N GLY A 312 -16.15 1.23 -7.96
CA GLY A 312 -15.40 2.28 -7.27
C GLY A 312 -13.90 2.14 -7.50
N ALA A 313 -13.37 0.93 -7.35
CA ALA A 313 -11.96 0.64 -7.59
C ALA A 313 -11.58 0.94 -9.06
N GLY A 314 -12.44 0.53 -10.00
CA GLY A 314 -12.30 0.84 -11.42
C GLY A 314 -12.25 2.34 -11.71
N MET A 315 -13.09 3.15 -11.07
CA MET A 315 -13.06 4.61 -11.22
C MET A 315 -11.77 5.21 -10.67
N MET A 316 -11.30 4.74 -9.52
CA MET A 316 -10.04 5.20 -8.93
C MET A 316 -8.87 4.88 -9.87
N VAL A 317 -8.74 3.62 -10.31
CA VAL A 317 -7.67 3.19 -11.21
C VAL A 317 -7.74 3.94 -12.55
N ALA A 318 -8.93 4.05 -13.15
CA ALA A 318 -9.13 4.75 -14.42
C ALA A 318 -8.72 6.22 -14.35
N THR A 319 -8.88 6.86 -13.18
CA THR A 319 -8.49 8.25 -12.93
C THR A 319 -7.03 8.42 -12.50
N GLY A 320 -6.22 7.35 -12.57
CA GLY A 320 -4.77 7.39 -12.39
C GLY A 320 -4.29 6.83 -11.06
N SER A 321 -5.17 6.22 -10.25
CA SER A 321 -4.73 5.52 -9.04
C SER A 321 -3.92 4.29 -9.40
N ARG A 322 -2.90 3.99 -8.59
CA ARG A 322 -2.10 2.78 -8.77
C ARG A 322 -2.88 1.56 -8.24
N PRO A 323 -3.13 0.54 -9.08
CA PRO A 323 -3.80 -0.70 -8.66
C PRO A 323 -3.10 -1.42 -7.51
N VAL A 324 -3.86 -2.07 -6.64
CA VAL A 324 -3.33 -2.87 -5.52
C VAL A 324 -2.66 -4.13 -6.08
N GLY A 325 -1.41 -4.40 -5.70
CA GLY A 325 -0.72 -5.64 -6.10
C GLY A 325 -0.17 -5.68 -7.54
N ILE A 326 -0.29 -4.60 -8.32
CA ILE A 326 0.43 -4.49 -9.60
C ILE A 326 1.94 -4.40 -9.35
N SER A 327 2.73 -5.15 -10.14
CA SER A 327 4.19 -5.07 -10.06
C SER A 327 4.71 -3.72 -10.54
N ASP A 328 5.85 -3.28 -9.99
CA ASP A 328 6.51 -2.05 -10.45
C ASP A 328 6.75 -2.06 -11.96
N ASP A 329 7.17 -3.21 -12.52
CA ASP A 329 7.41 -3.36 -13.95
C ASP A 329 6.12 -3.17 -14.77
N ALA A 330 5.00 -3.77 -14.34
CA ALA A 330 3.72 -3.64 -15.05
C ALA A 330 3.14 -2.22 -14.93
N TRP A 331 3.27 -1.58 -13.78
CA TRP A 331 2.88 -0.18 -13.59
C TRP A 331 3.74 0.76 -14.44
N ASN A 332 5.06 0.56 -14.45
CA ASN A 332 5.97 1.34 -15.29
C ASN A 332 5.69 1.13 -16.78
N ALA A 333 5.29 -0.07 -17.20
CA ALA A 333 4.89 -0.34 -18.58
C ALA A 333 3.63 0.44 -18.97
N TRP A 334 2.61 0.48 -18.10
CA TRP A 334 1.41 1.30 -18.29
C TRP A 334 1.77 2.79 -18.42
N GLN A 335 2.51 3.34 -17.44
CA GLN A 335 2.88 4.76 -17.41
C GLN A 335 3.74 5.19 -18.61
N GLN A 336 4.51 4.28 -19.20
CA GLN A 336 5.31 4.58 -20.40
C GLN A 336 4.50 4.54 -21.70
N ALA A 337 3.39 3.79 -21.72
CA ALA A 337 2.65 3.50 -22.93
C ALA A 337 1.30 4.24 -23.02
N ASN A 338 0.73 4.67 -21.90
CA ASN A 338 -0.61 5.27 -21.84
C ASN A 338 -0.79 6.50 -22.76
N GLY A 339 0.24 7.34 -22.91
CA GLY A 339 0.26 8.47 -23.85
C GLY A 339 0.28 8.09 -25.34
N SER A 340 0.23 6.79 -25.67
CA SER A 340 0.16 6.29 -27.05
C SER A 340 -1.14 5.55 -27.38
N PHE A 341 -2.04 5.39 -26.41
CA PHE A 341 -3.30 4.67 -26.57
C PHE A 341 -4.42 5.62 -26.99
N GLU A 342 -5.15 5.26 -28.05
CA GLU A 342 -6.42 5.92 -28.38
C GLU A 342 -7.48 5.47 -27.35
N VAL A 343 -7.99 6.39 -26.54
CA VAL A 343 -8.98 6.11 -25.48
C VAL A 343 -10.28 6.86 -25.78
N GLY A 344 -11.36 6.12 -26.03
CA GLY A 344 -12.64 6.70 -26.46
C GLY A 344 -12.49 7.48 -27.77
N GLU A 345 -12.80 8.79 -27.76
CA GLU A 345 -12.62 9.68 -28.91
C GLU A 345 -11.27 10.43 -28.92
N HIS A 346 -10.36 10.14 -27.98
CA HIS A 346 -9.10 10.85 -27.80
C HIS A 346 -7.90 10.05 -28.30
N ASP A 347 -6.87 10.75 -28.78
CA ASP A 347 -5.65 10.15 -29.34
C ASP A 347 -4.66 9.65 -28.26
N ASP A 348 -4.87 10.02 -27.00
CA ASP A 348 -4.02 9.67 -25.85
C ASP A 348 -4.81 9.64 -24.52
N TYR A 349 -4.27 8.91 -23.53
CA TYR A 349 -4.89 8.76 -22.20
C TYR A 349 -4.99 10.07 -21.41
N ASP A 350 -3.98 10.93 -21.44
CA ASP A 350 -3.97 12.17 -20.63
C ASP A 350 -5.07 13.14 -21.08
N ALA A 351 -5.25 13.30 -22.40
CA ALA A 351 -6.32 14.10 -22.97
C ALA A 351 -7.71 13.53 -22.66
N TRP A 352 -7.85 12.20 -22.67
CA TRP A 352 -9.08 11.54 -22.25
C TRP A 352 -9.35 11.75 -20.76
N LEU A 353 -8.35 11.55 -19.89
CA LEU A 353 -8.46 11.69 -18.44
C LEU A 353 -8.97 13.07 -18.04
N GLY A 354 -8.42 14.14 -18.64
CA GLY A 354 -8.90 15.50 -18.40
C GLY A 354 -10.39 15.68 -18.73
N SER A 355 -10.85 15.13 -19.87
CA SER A 355 -12.26 15.16 -20.25
C SER A 355 -13.14 14.30 -19.35
N TYR A 356 -12.65 13.12 -18.95
CA TYR A 356 -13.36 12.19 -18.10
C TYR A 356 -13.62 12.80 -16.71
N LEU A 357 -12.62 13.47 -16.12
CA LEU A 357 -12.77 14.19 -14.86
C LEU A 357 -13.79 15.36 -14.95
N ASP A 358 -13.79 16.10 -16.07
CA ASP A 358 -14.80 17.13 -16.33
C ASP A 358 -16.22 16.52 -16.44
N ASP A 359 -16.36 15.36 -17.08
CA ASP A 359 -17.62 14.62 -17.16
C ASP A 359 -18.05 14.04 -15.80
N MET A 360 -17.11 13.58 -14.97
CA MET A 360 -17.38 13.17 -13.58
C MET A 360 -17.90 14.34 -12.75
N ASN A 361 -17.31 15.52 -12.88
CA ASN A 361 -17.79 16.74 -12.24
C ASN A 361 -19.20 17.11 -12.69
N ALA A 362 -19.45 17.08 -14.00
CA ALA A 362 -20.77 17.39 -14.56
C ALA A 362 -21.84 16.39 -14.10
N ALA A 363 -21.51 15.10 -14.06
CA ALA A 363 -22.38 14.04 -13.58
C ALA A 363 -22.62 14.13 -12.07
N GLY A 364 -21.57 14.40 -11.29
CA GLY A 364 -21.62 14.57 -9.84
C GLY A 364 -22.57 15.68 -9.40
N ALA A 365 -22.65 16.77 -10.16
CA ALA A 365 -23.57 17.88 -9.91
C ALA A 365 -25.04 17.57 -10.26
N MET A 366 -25.34 16.47 -10.97
CA MET A 366 -26.71 16.09 -11.31
C MET A 366 -27.42 15.44 -10.13
N HIS A 367 -28.75 15.58 -10.06
CA HIS A 367 -29.56 14.85 -9.08
C HIS A 367 -30.13 13.57 -9.67
N TYR A 368 -29.96 12.46 -8.96
CA TYR A 368 -30.43 11.14 -9.36
C TYR A 368 -31.54 10.66 -8.42
N THR A 369 -32.62 10.16 -9.01
CA THR A 369 -33.81 9.72 -8.27
C THR A 369 -33.52 8.48 -7.43
N GLU A 370 -33.74 8.57 -6.11
CA GLU A 370 -33.71 7.43 -5.20
C GLU A 370 -35.13 6.88 -4.96
N MET A 371 -35.28 5.56 -4.83
CA MET A 371 -36.54 4.85 -4.57
C MET A 371 -37.70 5.17 -5.54
N GLY A 372 -37.41 5.69 -6.74
CA GLY A 372 -38.41 6.10 -7.73
C GLY A 372 -39.22 7.35 -7.34
N VAL A 373 -38.74 8.16 -6.38
CA VAL A 373 -39.41 9.38 -5.92
C VAL A 373 -38.47 10.58 -6.08
N GLU A 374 -38.81 11.53 -6.95
CA GLU A 374 -37.97 12.72 -7.23
C GLU A 374 -37.63 13.54 -5.98
N GLU A 375 -38.51 13.58 -4.96
CA GLU A 375 -38.25 14.27 -3.68
C GLU A 375 -37.14 13.64 -2.83
N HIS A 376 -36.70 12.41 -3.14
CA HIS A 376 -35.58 11.73 -2.48
C HIS A 376 -34.32 11.72 -3.37
N GLY A 377 -34.30 12.50 -4.46
CA GLY A 377 -33.14 12.58 -5.32
C GLY A 377 -31.92 13.13 -4.58
N ARG A 378 -30.75 12.52 -4.80
CA ARG A 378 -29.47 12.95 -4.22
C ARG A 378 -28.52 13.42 -5.32
N PRO A 379 -27.61 14.37 -5.03
CA PRO A 379 -26.58 14.76 -5.99
C PRO A 379 -25.66 13.57 -6.30
N GLY A 380 -25.16 13.50 -7.53
CA GLY A 380 -24.28 12.44 -8.02
C GLY A 380 -23.01 12.27 -7.19
N PHE A 381 -22.47 13.36 -6.62
CA PHE A 381 -21.32 13.32 -5.72
C PHE A 381 -21.54 12.41 -4.49
N HIS A 382 -22.80 12.23 -4.05
CA HIS A 382 -23.13 11.26 -3.00
C HIS A 382 -22.91 9.80 -3.42
N PHE A 383 -23.25 9.47 -4.66
CA PHE A 383 -23.08 8.12 -5.18
C PHE A 383 -21.62 7.87 -5.57
N LEU A 384 -20.95 8.90 -6.09
CA LEU A 384 -19.53 8.85 -6.37
C LEU A 384 -18.71 8.63 -5.10
N SER A 385 -19.00 9.37 -4.02
CA SER A 385 -18.32 9.19 -2.73
C SER A 385 -18.55 7.78 -2.16
N GLN A 386 -19.76 7.23 -2.32
CA GLN A 386 -20.03 5.85 -1.90
C GLN A 386 -19.26 4.81 -2.72
N TYR A 387 -19.10 5.01 -4.02
CA TYR A 387 -18.27 4.15 -4.85
C TYR A 387 -16.83 4.09 -4.34
N ILE A 388 -16.19 5.25 -4.17
CA ILE A 388 -14.78 5.32 -3.75
C ILE A 388 -14.59 4.91 -2.29
N GLY A 389 -15.56 5.17 -1.41
CA GLY A 389 -15.52 4.74 -0.01
C GLY A 389 -15.56 3.21 0.14
N ALA A 390 -16.50 2.56 -0.57
CA ALA A 390 -16.59 1.10 -0.57
C ALA A 390 -15.34 0.44 -1.18
N ALA A 391 -14.78 1.04 -2.23
CA ALA A 391 -13.52 0.57 -2.82
C ALA A 391 -12.34 0.70 -1.85
N ALA A 392 -12.24 1.81 -1.11
CA ALA A 392 -11.19 2.02 -0.11
C ALA A 392 -11.30 1.04 1.07
N GLU A 393 -12.51 0.67 1.47
CA GLU A 393 -12.73 -0.32 2.53
C GLU A 393 -12.27 -1.73 2.13
N GLU A 394 -12.56 -2.17 0.90
CA GLU A 394 -12.21 -3.53 0.44
C GLU A 394 -10.78 -3.65 -0.10
N HIS A 395 -10.24 -2.59 -0.71
CA HIS A 395 -8.93 -2.57 -1.34
C HIS A 395 -7.95 -1.67 -0.58
N GLU A 396 -7.52 -2.14 0.60
CA GLU A 396 -6.44 -1.50 1.38
C GLU A 396 -5.25 -1.16 0.46
N SER A 397 -4.77 0.10 0.50
CA SER A 397 -3.74 0.72 -0.37
C SER A 397 -4.15 1.21 -1.77
N LEU A 398 -5.42 1.06 -2.17
CA LEU A 398 -5.93 1.76 -3.36
C LEU A 398 -6.27 3.20 -3.00
N ALA A 399 -5.37 4.13 -3.32
CA ALA A 399 -5.53 5.54 -2.98
C ALA A 399 -5.89 6.40 -4.21
N LEU A 400 -6.68 7.45 -4.03
CA LEU A 400 -7.04 8.40 -5.09
C LEU A 400 -5.80 9.07 -5.69
N SER A 401 -5.87 9.32 -7.01
CA SER A 401 -4.79 9.94 -7.76
C SER A 401 -4.71 11.46 -7.54
N ASP A 402 -3.55 12.03 -7.87
CA ASP A 402 -3.36 13.48 -7.90
C ASP A 402 -4.35 14.19 -8.84
N ALA A 403 -4.64 13.61 -10.01
CA ALA A 403 -5.59 14.19 -10.96
C ALA A 403 -7.02 14.25 -10.39
N PHE A 404 -7.43 13.26 -9.60
CA PHE A 404 -8.74 13.26 -8.94
C PHE A 404 -8.81 14.28 -7.79
N LEU A 405 -7.77 14.33 -6.95
CA LEU A 405 -7.70 15.18 -5.77
C LEU A 405 -7.44 16.66 -6.11
N ASN A 406 -6.49 16.92 -7.00
CA ASN A 406 -5.94 18.27 -7.26
C ASN A 406 -6.23 18.78 -8.68
N GLY A 407 -6.79 17.93 -9.54
CA GLY A 407 -7.22 18.29 -10.88
C GLY A 407 -6.16 17.98 -11.93
N HIS A 408 -6.60 17.93 -13.20
CA HIS A 408 -5.72 17.66 -14.33
C HIS A 408 -5.35 18.97 -15.04
N PRO A 409 -4.12 19.16 -15.55
CA PRO A 409 -3.73 20.39 -16.25
C PRO A 409 -4.66 20.79 -17.41
N ASP A 410 -5.26 19.80 -18.07
CA ASP A 410 -6.21 20.00 -19.17
C ASP A 410 -7.69 20.00 -18.74
N SER A 411 -8.01 19.79 -17.45
CA SER A 411 -9.38 19.94 -16.93
C SER A 411 -9.78 21.40 -16.85
N SER A 412 -11.06 21.71 -17.11
CA SER A 412 -11.55 23.08 -17.24
C SER A 412 -12.10 23.69 -15.95
N GLY A 413 -12.19 22.90 -14.87
CA GLY A 413 -12.77 23.29 -13.57
C GLY A 413 -11.99 22.77 -12.37
N SER A 414 -12.57 22.96 -11.18
CA SER A 414 -12.03 22.39 -9.93
C SER A 414 -11.95 20.85 -10.02
N SER A 415 -11.04 20.25 -9.26
CA SER A 415 -10.94 18.78 -9.19
C SER A 415 -12.24 18.13 -8.69
N VAL A 416 -12.36 16.83 -8.91
CA VAL A 416 -13.51 16.05 -8.46
C VAL A 416 -13.63 16.09 -6.94
N ALA A 417 -12.52 15.94 -6.22
CA ALA A 417 -12.51 16.02 -4.76
C ALA A 417 -12.95 17.40 -4.24
N HIS A 418 -12.46 18.50 -4.83
CA HIS A 418 -12.89 19.85 -4.45
C HIS A 418 -14.39 20.06 -4.67
N ASN A 419 -14.96 19.49 -5.74
CA ASN A 419 -16.40 19.58 -5.99
C ASN A 419 -17.23 18.70 -5.07
N ILE A 420 -16.72 17.55 -4.60
CA ILE A 420 -17.34 16.76 -3.53
C ILE A 420 -17.44 17.61 -2.26
N VAL A 421 -16.34 18.25 -1.86
CA VAL A 421 -16.31 19.15 -0.68
C VAL A 421 -17.23 20.35 -0.85
N THR A 422 -17.21 20.99 -2.03
CA THR A 422 -18.09 22.13 -2.35
C THR A 422 -19.56 21.75 -2.26
N ASN A 423 -19.93 20.58 -2.78
CA ASN A 423 -21.30 20.08 -2.70
C ASN A 423 -21.72 19.79 -1.24
N ASP A 424 -20.82 19.24 -0.41
CA ASP A 424 -21.07 19.06 1.02
C ASP A 424 -21.28 20.41 1.75
N TYR A 425 -20.48 21.42 1.43
CA TYR A 425 -20.63 22.78 1.95
C TYR A 425 -21.97 23.41 1.56
N GLU A 426 -22.35 23.35 0.27
CA GLU A 426 -23.56 23.98 -0.26
C GLU A 426 -24.86 23.26 0.15
N ASP A 427 -24.84 21.92 0.22
CA ASP A 427 -26.03 21.07 0.39
C ASP A 427 -25.94 20.12 1.61
N SER A 428 -25.22 20.53 2.67
CA SER A 428 -25.07 19.80 3.95
C SER A 428 -26.37 19.24 4.55
N TYR A 429 -27.53 19.82 4.23
CA TYR A 429 -28.84 19.42 4.75
C TYR A 429 -29.45 18.11 4.16
N ASN A 430 -28.88 17.56 3.09
CA ASN A 430 -29.45 16.37 2.42
C ASN A 430 -28.91 15.02 2.93
N TYR A 431 -27.91 15.01 3.82
CA TYR A 431 -27.27 13.80 4.33
C TYR A 431 -27.65 13.59 5.80
N PRO A 432 -28.83 13.02 6.10
CA PRO A 432 -29.13 12.70 7.48
C PRO A 432 -28.04 11.73 7.95
N ALA A 433 -27.33 12.09 9.01
CA ALA A 433 -26.31 11.30 9.70
C ALA A 433 -26.94 10.01 10.27
N ILE A 434 -27.33 9.11 9.38
CA ILE A 434 -27.91 7.82 9.68
C ILE A 434 -26.85 6.80 9.27
N ASN A 435 -26.12 6.32 10.27
CA ASN A 435 -25.36 5.08 10.14
C ASN A 435 -26.29 3.99 9.58
N GLY A 436 -25.88 3.35 8.49
CA GLY A 436 -26.57 2.20 7.90
C GLY A 436 -27.36 2.42 6.60
N PHE A 437 -27.11 3.52 5.86
CA PHE A 437 -27.66 3.72 4.51
C PHE A 437 -26.59 3.93 3.40
N GLY A 438 -25.30 3.84 3.73
CA GLY A 438 -24.20 3.75 2.74
C GLY A 438 -23.83 2.29 2.46
N PHE A 439 -23.26 2.03 1.29
CA PHE A 439 -22.81 0.68 0.90
C PHE A 439 -21.69 0.12 1.80
N ASP A 440 -20.91 1.02 2.41
CA ASP A 440 -19.73 0.80 3.28
C ASP A 440 -20.03 1.11 4.77
N GLY A 441 -21.30 1.33 5.12
CA GLY A 441 -21.71 1.74 6.47
C GLY A 441 -21.62 3.26 6.76
N SER A 442 -20.96 4.06 5.92
CA SER A 442 -20.92 5.53 5.98
C SER A 442 -21.75 6.16 4.84
N SER A 443 -22.73 6.99 5.20
CA SER A 443 -23.45 7.81 4.20
C SER A 443 -22.81 9.18 3.98
N ASP A 444 -21.67 9.43 4.64
CA ASP A 444 -20.99 10.72 4.67
C ASP A 444 -20.00 10.82 3.49
N PRO A 445 -20.24 11.73 2.53
CA PRO A 445 -19.39 11.84 1.36
C PRO A 445 -17.94 12.25 1.67
N ILE A 446 -17.71 12.96 2.79
CA ILE A 446 -16.37 13.41 3.16
C ILE A 446 -15.58 12.30 3.85
N ILE A 447 -16.21 11.51 4.71
CA ILE A 447 -15.53 10.33 5.30
C ILE A 447 -15.09 9.39 4.20
N ASN A 448 -15.95 9.12 3.23
CA ASN A 448 -15.62 8.21 2.14
C ASN A 448 -14.51 8.75 1.23
N LEU A 449 -14.48 10.08 1.02
CA LEU A 449 -13.36 10.73 0.33
C LEU A 449 -12.05 10.57 1.11
N LEU A 450 -12.06 10.83 2.42
CA LEU A 450 -10.88 10.70 3.29
C LEU A 450 -10.38 9.25 3.36
N SER A 451 -11.27 8.26 3.42
CA SER A 451 -10.91 6.84 3.34
C SER A 451 -10.22 6.51 2.02
N ALA A 452 -10.72 7.06 0.90
CA ALA A 452 -10.12 6.84 -0.41
C ALA A 452 -8.80 7.62 -0.65
N MET A 453 -8.42 8.53 0.24
CA MET A 453 -7.14 9.26 0.17
C MET A 453 -5.99 8.50 0.85
N ASP A 454 -6.31 7.53 1.71
CA ASP A 454 -5.36 6.72 2.48
C ASP A 454 -4.39 5.96 1.56
N GLY A 455 -3.09 6.21 1.74
CA GLY A 455 -2.03 5.60 0.93
C GLY A 455 -1.48 6.45 -0.23
N ASN A 456 -1.93 7.71 -0.40
CA ASN A 456 -1.30 8.67 -1.33
C ASN A 456 -1.03 10.05 -0.65
N PRO A 457 -0.09 10.11 0.30
CA PRO A 457 0.16 11.31 1.09
C PRO A 457 0.65 12.52 0.28
N GLU A 458 1.31 12.31 -0.87
CA GLU A 458 1.79 13.41 -1.72
C GLU A 458 0.65 14.20 -2.36
N ALA A 459 -0.30 13.49 -2.99
CA ALA A 459 -1.48 14.12 -3.57
C ALA A 459 -2.40 14.70 -2.47
N THR A 460 -2.56 13.97 -1.38
CA THR A 460 -3.31 14.41 -0.20
C THR A 460 -2.76 15.70 0.40
N ARG A 461 -1.43 15.83 0.54
CA ARG A 461 -0.77 17.04 1.03
C ARG A 461 -1.15 18.26 0.20
N THR A 462 -1.12 18.13 -1.13
CA THR A 462 -1.51 19.23 -2.03
C THR A 462 -2.99 19.59 -1.87
N PHE A 463 -3.87 18.59 -1.70
CA PHE A 463 -5.29 18.80 -1.51
C PHE A 463 -5.61 19.49 -0.17
N LEU A 464 -5.03 19.01 0.93
CA LEU A 464 -5.25 19.56 2.27
C LEU A 464 -4.69 20.99 2.42
N ALA A 465 -3.58 21.29 1.75
CA ALA A 465 -2.98 22.62 1.74
C ALA A 465 -3.73 23.64 0.85
N SER A 466 -4.69 23.19 0.03
CA SER A 466 -5.38 24.05 -0.93
C SER A 466 -6.40 24.99 -0.28
N ASP A 467 -6.72 26.10 -0.95
CA ASP A 467 -7.82 26.98 -0.55
C ASP A 467 -9.17 26.38 -0.93
N THR A 468 -10.12 26.38 0.01
CA THR A 468 -11.51 25.98 -0.29
C THR A 468 -12.28 27.01 -1.11
N GLY A 469 -11.91 28.29 -0.98
CA GLY A 469 -12.67 29.42 -1.53
C GLY A 469 -13.99 29.70 -0.80
N PHE A 470 -14.24 29.06 0.34
CA PHE A 470 -15.44 29.26 1.15
C PHE A 470 -15.26 30.44 2.12
N ASP A 471 -16.34 31.20 2.35
CA ASP A 471 -16.38 32.20 3.42
C ASP A 471 -17.12 31.61 4.62
N PHE A 472 -16.37 31.01 5.55
CA PHE A 472 -16.87 30.49 6.82
C PHE A 472 -16.55 31.41 8.02
N GLY A 473 -16.17 32.67 7.76
CA GLY A 473 -15.91 33.66 8.81
C GLY A 473 -14.54 33.53 9.49
N ASN A 474 -13.66 32.68 8.97
CA ASN A 474 -12.25 32.57 9.33
C ASN A 474 -11.37 33.19 8.22
N GLU A 475 -10.22 33.71 8.60
CA GLU A 475 -9.17 34.24 7.72
C GLU A 475 -8.38 33.12 7.03
N ASN A 476 -8.12 32.00 7.71
CA ASN A 476 -7.58 30.81 7.07
C ASN A 476 -8.71 30.04 6.36
N GLN A 477 -8.67 30.03 5.03
CA GLN A 477 -9.69 29.38 4.19
C GLN A 477 -9.20 28.07 3.58
N ASN A 478 -8.12 27.50 4.11
CA ASN A 478 -7.56 26.27 3.60
C ASN A 478 -8.44 25.05 3.91
N MET A 479 -8.21 23.97 3.14
CA MET A 479 -9.00 22.74 3.19
C MET A 479 -8.90 22.07 4.56
N THR A 480 -7.71 22.04 5.17
CA THR A 480 -7.54 21.48 6.52
C THR A 480 -8.38 22.20 7.58
N SER A 481 -8.34 23.53 7.66
CA SER A 481 -9.14 24.32 8.61
C SER A 481 -10.63 24.11 8.38
N TYR A 482 -11.05 24.01 7.11
CA TYR A 482 -12.43 23.70 6.78
C TYR A 482 -12.87 22.34 7.33
N LEU A 483 -12.10 21.29 7.06
CA LEU A 483 -12.41 19.92 7.47
C LEU A 483 -12.34 19.75 8.99
N VAL A 484 -11.39 20.40 9.67
CA VAL A 484 -11.23 20.25 11.12
C VAL A 484 -12.44 20.78 11.89
N SER A 485 -12.99 21.97 11.55
CA SER A 485 -14.05 22.57 12.37
C SER A 485 -15.10 23.42 11.65
N HIS A 486 -14.98 23.69 10.35
CA HIS A 486 -15.92 24.58 9.65
C HIS A 486 -16.93 23.86 8.76
N ARG A 487 -16.86 22.54 8.71
CA ARG A 487 -17.83 21.71 8.00
C ARG A 487 -19.25 21.86 8.59
N PRO A 488 -20.25 22.26 7.79
CA PRO A 488 -21.64 22.37 8.25
C PRO A 488 -22.30 20.99 8.36
N VAL A 489 -23.01 20.72 9.48
CA VAL A 489 -23.69 19.43 9.72
C VAL A 489 -25.21 19.61 9.85
N PRO A 490 -26.04 18.73 9.28
CA PRO A 490 -27.50 18.83 9.41
C PRO A 490 -28.00 18.58 10.85
N TRP A 491 -29.01 19.35 11.25
CA TRP A 491 -29.79 19.23 12.51
C TRP A 491 -29.21 19.85 13.78
N GLY A 492 -28.20 20.71 13.69
CA GLY A 492 -27.77 21.51 14.84
C GLY A 492 -27.30 20.63 16.00
N GLU A 493 -26.53 19.60 15.66
CA GLU A 493 -25.60 18.88 16.53
C GLU A 493 -24.22 19.10 15.89
N ASN A 494 -23.68 20.31 16.07
CA ASN A 494 -22.57 20.86 15.28
C ASN A 494 -21.25 20.16 15.63
N LEU A 495 -20.39 19.98 14.61
CA LEU A 495 -18.94 19.74 14.72
C LEU A 495 -18.45 18.34 15.11
N ARG A 496 -19.28 17.29 15.07
CA ARG A 496 -18.81 15.92 15.36
C ARG A 496 -18.49 15.12 14.09
N TRP A 497 -17.34 14.46 14.07
CA TRP A 497 -17.05 13.37 13.17
C TRP A 497 -17.66 12.06 13.69
N ASN A 498 -18.26 11.24 12.82
CA ASN A 498 -18.91 9.99 13.25
C ASN A 498 -17.93 8.96 13.81
N ASP A 499 -16.69 8.99 13.32
CA ASP A 499 -15.53 8.20 13.76
C ASP A 499 -14.67 8.97 14.78
N GLY A 500 -15.16 10.08 15.34
CA GLY A 500 -14.40 10.93 16.25
C GLY A 500 -13.24 11.70 15.59
N GLY A 501 -13.14 11.65 14.26
CA GLY A 501 -12.11 12.30 13.45
C GLY A 501 -10.87 11.44 13.22
N ALA A 502 -10.99 10.11 13.41
CA ALA A 502 -9.89 9.17 13.22
C ALA A 502 -9.33 9.19 11.80
N GLN A 503 -10.19 9.11 10.78
CA GLN A 503 -9.72 9.11 9.39
C GLN A 503 -9.11 10.47 9.00
N LEU A 504 -9.72 11.58 9.43
CA LEU A 504 -9.15 12.91 9.16
C LEU A 504 -7.77 13.06 9.82
N GLY A 505 -7.63 12.65 11.08
CA GLY A 505 -6.38 12.71 11.81
C GLY A 505 -5.28 11.87 11.15
N LEU A 506 -5.58 10.64 10.76
CA LEU A 506 -4.66 9.76 10.00
C LEU A 506 -4.18 10.42 8.71
N ILE A 507 -5.11 10.95 7.91
CA ILE A 507 -4.79 11.51 6.60
C ILE A 507 -3.95 12.81 6.71
N ILE A 508 -4.20 13.63 7.74
CA ILE A 508 -3.35 14.79 8.04
C ILE A 508 -1.96 14.32 8.45
N ASP A 509 -1.87 13.35 9.37
CA ASP A 509 -0.60 12.80 9.87
C ASP A 509 0.26 12.25 8.72
N GLU A 510 -0.31 11.41 7.85
CA GLU A 510 0.38 10.86 6.68
C GLU A 510 0.91 11.94 5.73
N ALA A 511 0.11 13.00 5.50
CA ALA A 511 0.51 14.12 4.64
C ALA A 511 1.61 15.00 5.26
N THR A 512 1.71 15.02 6.60
CA THR A 512 2.68 15.85 7.34
C THR A 512 3.90 15.08 7.86
N SER A 513 3.93 13.75 7.81
CA SER A 513 5.04 12.92 8.35
C SER A 513 5.92 12.28 7.26
N MET A 514 5.77 12.71 6.00
CA MET A 514 6.62 12.23 4.91
C MET A 514 8.10 12.60 5.13
N ASP A 515 9.03 11.77 4.65
CA ASP A 515 10.48 12.03 4.71
C ASP A 515 10.90 13.40 4.15
N ASP A 516 10.11 13.96 3.22
CA ASP A 516 10.32 15.26 2.58
C ASP A 516 9.45 16.39 3.15
N ALA A 517 8.66 16.16 4.21
CA ALA A 517 7.64 17.10 4.69
C ALA A 517 8.20 18.50 4.97
N ARG A 518 9.36 18.58 5.66
CA ARG A 518 10.04 19.87 5.94
C ARG A 518 10.56 20.60 4.70
N GLN A 519 10.64 19.95 3.54
CA GLN A 519 11.07 20.55 2.27
C GLN A 519 9.89 21.11 1.46
N ASN A 520 8.66 20.89 1.90
CA ASN A 520 7.44 21.28 1.20
C ASN A 520 6.65 22.32 2.01
N PRO A 521 6.38 23.52 1.45
CA PRO A 521 5.61 24.55 2.16
C PRO A 521 4.17 24.12 2.47
N GLU A 522 3.58 23.26 1.63
CA GLU A 522 2.22 22.73 1.78
C GLU A 522 2.01 22.03 3.14
N THR A 523 3.03 21.35 3.65
CA THR A 523 3.01 20.75 4.99
C THR A 523 2.67 21.78 6.07
N PHE A 524 3.23 22.99 5.99
CA PHE A 524 3.02 24.02 7.00
C PHE A 524 1.69 24.76 6.82
N GLU A 525 1.16 24.83 5.60
CA GLU A 525 -0.23 25.25 5.37
C GLU A 525 -1.19 24.27 6.06
N ILE A 526 -0.94 22.96 5.98
CA ILE A 526 -1.75 21.94 6.66
C ILE A 526 -1.66 22.09 8.18
N LEU A 527 -0.44 22.21 8.74
CA LEU A 527 -0.24 22.36 10.18
C LEU A 527 -0.93 23.61 10.73
N ASP A 528 -0.82 24.73 10.02
CA ASP A 528 -1.51 25.97 10.39
C ASP A 528 -3.02 25.80 10.31
N GLY A 529 -3.54 25.22 9.22
CA GLY A 529 -4.97 24.92 9.09
C GLY A 529 -5.49 23.95 10.15
N PHE A 530 -4.67 22.99 10.58
CA PHE A 530 -5.01 22.07 11.65
C PHE A 530 -5.12 22.82 12.99
N LEU A 531 -4.09 23.59 13.36
CA LEU A 531 -4.07 24.35 14.62
C LEU A 531 -5.18 25.40 14.65
N ASP A 532 -5.29 26.20 13.60
CA ASP A 532 -6.26 27.27 13.46
C ASP A 532 -7.69 26.71 13.46
N GLY A 533 -7.98 25.73 12.60
CA GLY A 533 -9.26 25.04 12.56
C GLY A 533 -9.62 24.42 13.90
N TYR A 534 -8.69 23.74 14.58
CA TYR A 534 -8.97 23.13 15.88
C TYR A 534 -9.31 24.21 16.93
N THR A 535 -8.54 25.30 16.98
CA THR A 535 -8.81 26.40 17.91
C THR A 535 -10.15 27.09 17.65
N ASP A 536 -10.54 27.25 16.39
CA ASP A 536 -11.87 27.75 16.02
C ASP A 536 -12.99 26.81 16.47
N GLY A 537 -12.77 25.49 16.36
CA GLY A 537 -13.67 24.46 16.88
C GLY A 537 -13.94 24.62 18.38
N LEU A 538 -12.87 24.84 19.17
CA LEU A 538 -12.96 25.08 20.62
C LEU A 538 -13.67 26.40 20.96
N GLN A 539 -13.46 27.44 20.15
CA GLN A 539 -14.04 28.77 20.38
C GLN A 539 -15.49 28.91 19.86
N ALA A 540 -15.95 27.97 19.02
CA ALA A 540 -17.27 28.01 18.41
C ALA A 540 -18.39 28.02 19.48
N ASN A 541 -19.35 28.95 19.35
CA ASN A 541 -20.45 29.06 20.30
C ASN A 541 -21.45 27.91 20.17
N GLN A 542 -21.33 26.91 21.05
CA GLN A 542 -22.14 25.69 21.07
C GLN A 542 -23.50 25.85 21.79
N SER A 543 -23.83 27.04 22.31
CA SER A 543 -25.02 27.29 23.15
C SER A 543 -26.39 27.05 22.47
N GLY A 544 -26.43 26.86 21.14
CA GLY A 544 -27.65 26.60 20.37
C GLY A 544 -28.02 25.12 20.18
N LEU A 545 -27.16 24.20 20.65
CA LEU A 545 -27.06 22.82 20.15
C LEU A 545 -27.84 21.74 20.90
N LEU A 546 -28.26 21.99 22.15
CA LEU A 546 -28.80 20.93 22.99
C LEU A 546 -30.17 21.35 23.55
N GLN A 547 -31.25 20.89 22.92
CA GLN A 547 -32.59 20.83 23.53
C GLN A 547 -32.74 19.67 24.55
N SER A 548 -31.62 19.11 25.03
CA SER A 548 -31.59 18.04 26.03
C SER A 548 -31.58 18.63 27.45
N GLU A 549 -32.58 18.29 28.27
CA GLU A 549 -32.79 18.79 29.63
C GLU A 549 -31.73 18.35 30.66
N SER A 550 -30.62 17.71 30.26
CA SER A 550 -29.62 17.14 31.19
C SER A 550 -28.22 17.75 31.16
N VAL A 551 -27.93 18.78 30.36
CA VAL A 551 -26.59 19.41 30.36
C VAL A 551 -26.63 20.74 31.10
N SER A 552 -26.01 20.77 32.28
CA SER A 552 -26.23 21.79 33.31
C SER A 552 -25.35 23.04 33.22
N ASN A 553 -24.86 23.45 32.05
CA ASN A 553 -24.16 24.73 31.93
C ASN A 553 -24.28 25.36 30.52
N TRP A 554 -25.47 25.93 30.23
CA TRP A 554 -25.81 26.63 28.98
C TRP A 554 -24.97 27.88 28.63
N PHE A 555 -23.86 28.13 29.33
CA PHE A 555 -23.04 29.34 29.18
C PHE A 555 -21.54 29.07 29.00
N THR A 556 -21.08 27.81 29.06
CA THR A 556 -19.63 27.52 29.10
C THR A 556 -19.07 26.68 27.96
N ASN A 557 -19.88 26.16 27.01
CA ASN A 557 -19.44 25.24 25.94
C ASN A 557 -18.60 24.03 26.43
N LYS A 558 -18.75 23.64 27.71
CA LYS A 558 -18.01 22.53 28.31
C LYS A 558 -18.92 21.36 28.66
N ASP A 559 -18.36 20.15 28.71
CA ASP A 559 -18.98 18.95 29.26
C ASP A 559 -19.09 19.01 30.82
N GLU A 560 -19.49 17.91 31.46
CA GLU A 560 -19.61 17.84 32.93
C GLU A 560 -18.27 17.83 33.68
N ASN A 561 -17.16 17.57 32.97
CA ASN A 561 -15.80 17.50 33.48
C ASN A 561 -14.95 18.72 33.09
N GLY A 562 -15.57 19.72 32.45
CA GLY A 562 -14.94 20.95 31.97
C GLY A 562 -14.21 20.82 30.63
N GLN A 563 -14.28 19.67 29.97
CA GLN A 563 -13.73 19.47 28.63
C GLN A 563 -14.51 20.30 27.61
N ASP A 564 -13.82 20.80 26.58
CA ASP A 564 -14.52 21.45 25.47
C ASP A 564 -15.45 20.47 24.74
N LEU A 565 -16.64 20.93 24.37
CA LEU A 565 -17.58 20.08 23.64
C LEU A 565 -17.05 19.68 22.26
N PHE A 566 -16.26 20.52 21.57
CA PHE A 566 -15.64 20.16 20.29
C PHE A 566 -14.67 18.99 20.46
N GLY A 567 -13.74 19.11 21.41
CA GLY A 567 -12.81 18.05 21.75
C GLY A 567 -13.53 16.78 22.21
N TYR A 568 -14.51 16.91 23.10
CA TYR A 568 -15.29 15.78 23.62
C TYR A 568 -15.93 14.93 22.50
N TYR A 569 -16.44 15.57 21.44
CA TYR A 569 -17.06 14.87 20.32
C TYR A 569 -16.07 14.42 19.22
N ASN A 570 -14.82 14.88 19.26
CA ASN A 570 -13.76 14.47 18.33
C ASN A 570 -12.54 13.89 19.08
N PRO A 571 -12.73 12.80 19.85
CA PRO A 571 -11.67 12.25 20.69
C PRO A 571 -10.50 11.68 19.89
N GLU A 572 -10.74 11.11 18.72
CA GLU A 572 -9.69 10.54 17.87
C GLU A 572 -8.88 11.65 17.19
N LEU A 573 -9.52 12.74 16.75
CA LEU A 573 -8.81 13.91 16.22
C LEU A 573 -7.91 14.56 17.30
N ARG A 574 -8.37 14.61 18.55
CA ARG A 574 -7.53 15.03 19.69
C ARG A 574 -6.33 14.10 19.86
N HIS A 575 -6.52 12.79 19.79
CA HIS A 575 -5.44 11.82 19.92
C HIS A 575 -4.38 11.97 18.81
N TRP A 576 -4.82 12.11 17.56
CA TRP A 576 -3.96 12.32 16.39
C TRP A 576 -3.16 13.61 16.45
N ALA A 577 -3.64 14.63 17.15
CA ALA A 577 -2.92 15.91 17.33
C ALA A 577 -1.48 15.71 17.84
N GLY A 578 -1.23 14.69 18.66
CA GLY A 578 0.11 14.38 19.11
C GLY A 578 1.03 13.90 17.99
N SER A 579 0.56 12.96 17.16
CA SER A 579 1.33 12.43 16.03
C SER A 579 1.57 13.49 14.94
N ILE A 580 0.54 14.30 14.63
CA ILE A 580 0.65 15.38 13.65
C ILE A 580 1.72 16.41 14.05
N LEU A 581 1.89 16.68 15.35
CA LEU A 581 2.71 17.78 15.85
C LEU A 581 4.06 17.36 16.44
N GLU A 582 4.30 16.08 16.73
CA GLU A 582 5.53 15.63 17.41
C GLU A 582 6.80 15.97 16.61
N GLU A 583 6.79 15.78 15.29
CA GLU A 583 7.93 16.14 14.42
C GLU A 583 8.19 17.65 14.33
N TYR A 584 7.23 18.47 14.79
CA TYR A 584 7.25 19.93 14.74
C TYR A 584 7.38 20.58 16.12
N ALA A 585 7.66 19.79 17.16
CA ALA A 585 7.82 20.28 18.53
C ALA A 585 8.87 21.40 18.65
N SER A 586 9.98 21.30 17.92
CA SER A 586 10.99 22.37 17.85
C SER A 586 10.50 23.70 17.26
N ASP A 587 9.58 23.66 16.29
CA ASP A 587 9.01 24.86 15.69
C ASP A 587 7.94 25.45 16.63
N LEU A 588 7.09 24.60 17.23
CA LEU A 588 6.14 25.00 18.27
C LEU A 588 6.85 25.67 19.45
N ALA A 589 7.99 25.14 19.90
CA ALA A 589 8.75 25.70 21.02
C ALA A 589 9.19 27.15 20.77
N ARG A 590 9.70 27.43 19.56
CA ARG A 590 10.12 28.77 19.14
C ARG A 590 8.94 29.72 19.04
N GLU A 591 7.88 29.28 18.37
CA GLU A 591 6.74 30.13 18.04
C GLU A 591 5.81 30.37 19.25
N VAL A 592 5.71 29.44 20.20
CA VAL A 592 4.98 29.65 21.47
C VAL A 592 5.67 30.71 22.33
N ARG A 593 7.00 30.72 22.35
CA ARG A 593 7.78 31.73 23.10
C ARG A 593 7.72 33.08 22.42
N THR A 594 8.04 33.15 21.12
CA THR A 594 8.10 34.39 20.36
C THR A 594 7.47 34.17 18.99
N PRO A 595 6.15 34.39 18.83
CA PRO A 595 5.49 34.19 17.55
C PRO A 595 6.10 35.10 16.48
N THR A 596 6.52 34.51 15.37
CA THR A 596 7.16 35.20 14.26
C THR A 596 6.22 35.41 13.07
N GLY A 597 5.06 34.74 13.08
CA GLY A 597 4.02 34.89 12.08
C GLY A 597 3.43 36.29 12.07
N THR A 598 2.92 36.69 10.90
CA THR A 598 2.19 37.96 10.71
C THR A 598 0.87 37.65 10.03
N GLU A 599 -0.21 38.29 10.48
CA GLU A 599 -1.54 38.19 9.90
C GLU A 599 -1.50 38.31 8.36
N GLY A 600 -2.04 37.31 7.67
CA GLY A 600 -2.11 37.21 6.21
C GLY A 600 -0.78 36.91 5.48
N ALA A 601 0.28 36.56 6.20
CA ALA A 601 1.52 36.00 5.61
C ALA A 601 1.46 34.47 5.56
N SER A 602 2.36 33.85 4.79
CA SER A 602 2.51 32.39 4.78
C SER A 602 2.83 31.87 6.18
N PRO A 603 2.28 30.72 6.60
CA PRO A 603 2.48 30.14 7.93
C PRO A 603 3.83 29.44 8.09
N TYR A 604 4.80 29.79 7.25
CA TYR A 604 6.13 29.22 7.28
C TYR A 604 7.19 30.24 6.88
N THR A 605 8.42 29.95 7.30
CA THR A 605 9.62 30.65 6.85
C THR A 605 10.65 29.68 6.30
N GLN A 606 11.40 30.10 5.28
CA GLN A 606 12.43 29.28 4.67
C GLN A 606 13.76 29.49 5.40
N ARG A 607 14.30 28.42 5.99
CA ARG A 607 15.60 28.36 6.66
C ARG A 607 16.66 27.88 5.68
N SER A 608 17.79 28.58 5.57
CA SER A 608 18.93 28.09 4.78
C SER A 608 19.71 27.04 5.56
N GLY A 609 19.59 25.77 5.16
CA GLY A 609 20.37 24.62 5.65
C GLY A 609 21.63 24.33 4.81
N TYR A 610 22.35 23.27 5.18
CA TYR A 610 23.57 22.81 4.49
C TYR A 610 23.31 21.86 3.31
N ASP A 611 22.11 21.27 3.20
CA ASP A 611 21.67 20.31 2.17
C ASP A 611 20.49 20.80 1.30
N GLY A 612 19.75 21.79 1.76
CA GLY A 612 18.60 22.39 1.11
C GLY A 612 18.05 23.53 1.97
N SER A 613 16.93 24.11 1.55
CA SER A 613 16.25 25.16 2.32
C SER A 613 14.97 24.59 2.93
N ASP A 614 15.06 24.10 4.17
CA ASP A 614 13.92 23.60 4.93
C ASP A 614 12.96 24.75 5.29
N TYR A 615 11.69 24.41 5.49
CA TYR A 615 10.70 25.31 6.03
C TYR A 615 10.48 25.04 7.53
N SER A 616 10.04 26.06 8.26
CA SER A 616 9.64 25.96 9.67
C SER A 616 8.33 26.70 9.90
N LEU A 617 7.49 26.15 10.79
CA LEU A 617 6.18 26.73 11.15
C LEU A 617 6.35 28.13 11.74
N THR A 618 5.41 29.03 11.44
CA THR A 618 5.29 30.35 12.07
C THR A 618 3.88 30.56 12.59
N LEU A 619 3.72 31.03 13.83
CA LEU A 619 2.40 31.27 14.43
C LEU A 619 2.10 32.78 14.48
N SER A 620 0.86 33.15 14.21
CA SER A 620 0.37 34.49 14.54
C SER A 620 0.27 34.66 16.07
N PRO A 621 0.38 35.88 16.60
CA PRO A 621 0.16 36.12 18.04
C PRO A 621 -1.20 35.63 18.52
N GLU A 622 -2.25 35.81 17.70
CA GLU A 622 -3.62 35.38 17.99
C GLU A 622 -3.73 33.86 18.09
N LEU A 623 -3.17 33.12 17.12
CA LEU A 623 -3.18 31.66 17.12
C LEU A 623 -2.33 31.10 18.28
N ARG A 624 -1.17 31.71 18.55
CA ARG A 624 -0.33 31.38 19.71
C ARG A 624 -1.12 31.52 21.02
N ASP A 625 -1.87 32.59 21.20
CA ASP A 625 -2.68 32.80 22.40
C ASP A 625 -3.84 31.79 22.49
N ALA A 626 -4.48 31.44 21.36
CA ALA A 626 -5.53 30.42 21.30
C ALA A 626 -4.99 29.01 21.61
N ILE A 627 -3.76 28.69 21.22
CA ILE A 627 -3.12 27.40 21.53
C ILE A 627 -2.78 27.32 23.03
N THR A 628 -2.32 28.42 23.61
CA THR A 628 -1.68 28.47 24.93
C THR A 628 -2.60 28.88 26.08
N ASP A 629 -3.87 29.22 25.81
CA ASP A 629 -4.88 29.47 26.85
C ASP A 629 -5.04 28.23 27.73
N SER A 630 -4.68 28.37 29.01
CA SER A 630 -4.65 27.24 29.94
C SER A 630 -6.03 26.71 30.30
N GLU A 631 -7.11 27.48 30.12
CA GLU A 631 -8.48 27.07 30.50
C GLU A 631 -9.36 26.70 29.30
N ASN A 632 -9.04 27.20 28.10
CA ASN A 632 -9.87 27.00 26.92
C ASN A 632 -9.10 26.74 25.62
N GLY A 633 -7.76 26.69 25.69
CA GLY A 633 -6.91 26.57 24.51
C GLY A 633 -6.69 25.13 24.04
N PHE A 634 -5.93 25.02 22.95
CA PHE A 634 -5.60 23.75 22.31
C PHE A 634 -4.95 22.75 23.29
N PHE A 635 -3.88 23.16 24.00
CA PHE A 635 -3.21 22.28 24.95
C PHE A 635 -4.13 21.86 26.11
N HIS A 636 -5.08 22.71 26.48
CA HIS A 636 -6.06 22.38 27.51
C HIS A 636 -6.98 21.26 27.05
N ASP A 637 -7.48 21.29 25.80
CA ASP A 637 -8.29 20.18 25.30
C ASP A 637 -7.47 18.89 25.16
N LEU A 638 -6.23 18.96 24.67
CA LEU A 638 -5.36 17.79 24.52
C LEU A 638 -5.11 17.04 25.84
N SER A 639 -5.17 17.71 26.99
CA SER A 639 -5.02 17.08 28.31
C SER A 639 -6.14 16.09 28.69
N TYR A 640 -7.27 16.16 27.99
CA TYR A 640 -8.36 15.19 28.10
C TYR A 640 -8.15 13.93 27.24
N ASP A 641 -7.03 13.84 26.52
CA ASP A 641 -6.60 12.60 25.85
C ASP A 641 -5.98 11.62 26.86
N GLU A 642 -6.75 10.61 27.27
CA GLU A 642 -6.28 9.58 28.19
C GLU A 642 -5.78 8.34 27.41
N PRO A 643 -4.60 7.78 27.73
CA PRO A 643 -4.21 6.48 27.21
C PRO A 643 -5.19 5.40 27.72
N ALA A 644 -5.50 4.40 26.88
CA ALA A 644 -6.61 3.46 27.10
C ALA A 644 -6.71 2.92 28.56
N PRO A 645 -7.91 2.84 29.18
CA PRO A 645 -8.07 2.76 30.65
C PRO A 645 -7.65 1.45 31.34
N ASP A 646 -7.19 0.43 30.61
CA ASP A 646 -7.17 -0.97 31.09
C ASP A 646 -5.79 -1.61 31.29
N ASP A 647 -4.66 -0.92 31.01
CA ASP A 647 -3.33 -1.52 31.21
C ASP A 647 -2.65 -1.09 32.53
N PRO A 648 -2.51 -1.98 33.53
CA PRO A 648 -1.78 -1.70 34.77
C PRO A 648 -0.26 -1.52 34.60
N ASN A 649 0.27 -1.60 33.37
CA ASN A 649 1.68 -1.44 33.03
C ASN A 649 2.03 -0.06 32.41
N TRP A 650 1.15 0.94 32.52
CA TRP A 650 1.31 2.31 31.97
C TRP A 650 2.64 3.02 32.30
N ALA A 651 3.34 2.61 33.36
CA ALA A 651 4.67 3.14 33.68
C ALA A 651 5.81 2.58 32.81
N THR A 652 5.53 1.67 31.87
CA THR A 652 6.53 0.99 31.03
C THR A 652 6.30 1.08 29.52
N GLU A 653 5.15 1.61 29.09
CA GLU A 653 4.89 1.96 27.69
C GLU A 653 5.01 3.48 27.56
N ALA A 654 5.51 3.96 26.41
CA ALA A 654 5.56 5.39 26.14
C ALA A 654 4.19 6.00 26.44
N PRO A 655 4.09 7.09 27.21
CA PRO A 655 2.81 7.76 27.37
C PRO A 655 2.30 8.10 25.96
N ASN A 656 1.15 7.54 25.58
CA ASN A 656 0.60 7.58 24.21
C ASN A 656 -0.48 8.66 24.05
N SER A 657 -0.60 9.63 24.97
CA SER A 657 -1.54 10.75 24.77
C SER A 657 -0.96 11.80 23.83
N ALA A 658 -1.83 12.65 23.29
CA ALA A 658 -1.43 13.73 22.40
C ALA A 658 -0.39 14.67 23.04
N LEU A 659 -0.64 15.13 24.28
CA LEU A 659 0.31 15.97 25.02
C LEU A 659 1.63 15.29 25.31
N SER A 660 1.62 13.99 25.61
CA SER A 660 2.85 13.28 25.94
C SER A 660 3.74 13.09 24.73
N LYS A 661 3.18 12.79 23.54
CA LYS A 661 3.93 12.74 22.27
C LYS A 661 4.67 14.06 22.00
N ILE A 662 3.94 15.18 22.06
CA ILE A 662 4.51 16.53 21.88
C ILE A 662 5.58 16.81 22.95
N SER A 663 5.33 16.47 24.21
CA SER A 663 6.27 16.73 25.31
C SER A 663 7.55 15.91 25.20
N VAL A 664 7.45 14.63 24.82
CA VAL A 664 8.60 13.75 24.59
C VAL A 664 9.45 14.30 23.45
N ALA A 665 8.84 14.62 22.31
CA ALA A 665 9.55 15.19 21.16
C ALA A 665 10.21 16.53 21.51
N ALA A 666 9.54 17.41 22.24
CA ALA A 666 10.10 18.68 22.70
C ALA A 666 11.34 18.49 23.59
N VAL A 667 11.33 17.52 24.51
CA VAL A 667 12.49 17.20 25.35
C VAL A 667 13.64 16.63 24.54
N GLU A 668 13.34 15.78 23.55
CA GLU A 668 14.34 15.20 22.66
C GLU A 668 15.02 16.25 21.78
N ASP A 669 14.23 17.13 21.17
CA ASP A 669 14.72 18.25 20.37
C ASP A 669 15.53 19.22 21.23
N MET A 670 15.06 19.53 22.45
CA MET A 670 15.81 20.34 23.41
C MET A 670 17.17 19.72 23.72
N ARG A 671 17.23 18.41 24.00
CA ARG A 671 18.49 17.70 24.24
C ARG A 671 19.42 17.78 23.04
N ALA A 672 18.91 17.60 21.83
CA ALA A 672 19.69 17.69 20.60
C ALA A 672 20.27 19.10 20.39
N GLU A 673 19.46 20.14 20.53
CA GLU A 673 19.88 21.53 20.35
C GLU A 673 20.88 22.00 21.41
N LEU A 674 20.67 21.62 22.67
CA LEU A 674 21.62 21.93 23.74
C LEU A 674 22.96 21.22 23.52
N THR A 675 22.92 19.96 23.06
CA THR A 675 24.14 19.20 22.74
C THR A 675 24.90 19.82 21.57
N ASP A 676 24.21 20.20 20.49
CA ASP A 676 24.82 20.88 19.34
C ASP A 676 25.40 22.25 19.71
N ALA A 677 24.65 23.07 20.46
CA ALA A 677 25.13 24.35 20.97
C ALA A 677 26.41 24.17 21.81
N ARG A 678 26.47 23.12 22.62
CA ARG A 678 27.62 22.81 23.48
C ARG A 678 28.82 22.25 22.71
N ILE A 679 28.61 21.43 21.68
CA ILE A 679 29.70 20.95 20.81
C ILE A 679 30.32 22.12 20.03
N ARG A 680 29.49 23.02 19.49
CA ARG A 680 29.95 24.24 18.82
C ARG A 680 30.65 25.21 19.77
N ASP A 681 30.23 25.23 21.05
CA ASP A 681 30.93 25.92 22.12
C ASP A 681 32.39 25.45 22.22
N TYR A 682 32.55 24.14 22.36
CA TYR A 682 33.86 23.51 22.50
C TYR A 682 34.77 23.71 21.27
N ASN A 683 34.18 23.81 20.08
CA ASN A 683 34.88 24.05 18.82
C ASN A 683 35.19 25.54 18.55
N GLY A 684 34.74 26.46 19.41
CA GLY A 684 35.05 27.89 19.35
C GLY A 684 34.30 28.69 18.28
N GLU A 685 33.08 28.30 17.93
CA GLU A 685 32.20 28.98 16.95
C GLU A 685 31.38 30.14 17.56
N ASP A 686 31.51 31.39 17.10
CA ASP A 686 30.79 32.54 17.70
C ASP A 686 29.25 32.36 17.84
N GLY A 687 28.68 32.76 19.00
CA GLY A 687 27.22 32.84 19.23
C GLY A 687 26.60 31.76 20.14
N GLN A 688 27.40 31.05 20.94
CA GLN A 688 26.96 29.83 21.62
C GLN A 688 26.08 30.06 22.86
N LEU A 689 26.27 31.17 23.61
CA LEU A 689 25.44 31.50 24.79
C LEU A 689 23.98 31.82 24.39
N GLY A 690 23.81 32.58 23.29
CA GLY A 690 22.48 32.91 22.78
C GLY A 690 21.70 31.67 22.35
N ARG A 691 22.32 30.75 21.61
CA ARG A 691 21.65 29.49 21.19
C ARG A 691 21.24 28.60 22.36
N TYR A 692 22.03 28.62 23.44
CA TYR A 692 21.73 27.87 24.64
C TYR A 692 20.55 28.49 25.41
N GLU A 693 20.56 29.81 25.60
CA GLU A 693 19.48 30.56 26.24
C GLU A 693 18.19 30.50 25.41
N ASP A 694 18.29 30.54 24.08
CA ASP A 694 17.17 30.38 23.15
C ASP A 694 16.57 28.98 23.29
N ALA A 695 17.37 27.90 23.19
CA ALA A 695 16.86 26.53 23.35
C ALA A 695 16.19 26.31 24.72
N VAL A 696 16.82 26.68 25.83
CA VAL A 696 16.19 26.54 27.15
C VAL A 696 14.92 27.38 27.24
N GLY A 697 14.92 28.58 26.66
CA GLY A 697 13.78 29.49 26.68
C GLY A 697 12.61 29.06 25.81
N ASP A 698 12.87 28.47 24.64
CA ASP A 698 11.88 28.01 23.68
C ASP A 698 11.15 26.78 24.22
N TYR A 699 11.90 25.72 24.54
CA TYR A 699 11.33 24.47 25.05
C TYR A 699 10.77 24.62 26.46
N GLY A 700 11.40 25.44 27.31
CA GLY A 700 10.88 25.76 28.63
C GLY A 700 9.52 26.47 28.58
N ALA A 701 9.30 27.37 27.61
CA ALA A 701 8.01 28.03 27.43
C ALA A 701 6.92 27.04 26.98
N LEU A 702 7.21 26.20 25.98
CA LEU A 702 6.28 25.18 25.50
C LEU A 702 5.86 24.21 26.61
N LEU A 703 6.82 23.61 27.31
CA LEU A 703 6.55 22.65 28.38
C LEU A 703 5.77 23.28 29.54
N SER A 704 6.04 24.55 29.88
CA SER A 704 5.28 25.26 30.91
C SER A 704 3.81 25.47 30.51
N HIS A 705 3.55 25.80 29.24
CA HIS A 705 2.18 25.96 28.74
C HIS A 705 1.41 24.63 28.73
N ILE A 706 2.07 23.53 28.38
CA ILE A 706 1.49 22.18 28.43
C ILE A 706 1.14 21.80 29.88
N GLU A 707 2.04 22.01 30.84
CA GLU A 707 1.78 21.69 32.25
C GLU A 707 0.63 22.51 32.85
N LEU A 708 0.60 23.82 32.57
CA LEU A 708 -0.48 24.70 33.02
C LEU A 708 -1.84 24.27 32.47
N ALA A 709 -1.87 23.84 31.22
CA ALA A 709 -3.09 23.38 30.56
C ALA A 709 -3.59 22.05 31.16
N ASP A 710 -2.69 21.09 31.38
CA ASP A 710 -2.99 19.81 32.04
C ASP A 710 -3.54 20.05 33.45
N GLU A 711 -2.89 20.93 34.24
CA GLU A 711 -3.34 21.30 35.58
C GLU A 711 -4.76 21.89 35.60
N ALA A 712 -5.06 22.80 34.69
CA ALA A 712 -6.36 23.46 34.61
C ALA A 712 -7.50 22.49 34.23
N ALA A 713 -7.27 21.59 33.28
CA ALA A 713 -8.21 20.53 32.92
C ALA A 713 -8.43 19.58 34.09
N ASP A 714 -7.37 19.33 34.82
CA ASP A 714 -7.38 18.56 36.02
C ASP A 714 -8.22 19.21 37.13
N VAL A 715 -8.02 20.50 37.40
CA VAL A 715 -8.89 21.25 38.33
C VAL A 715 -10.36 21.10 37.92
N SER A 716 -10.65 21.07 36.61
CA SER A 716 -11.99 20.91 36.06
C SER A 716 -12.58 19.49 36.22
N ARG A 717 -11.80 18.42 36.04
CA ARG A 717 -12.24 17.01 36.23
C ARG A 717 -12.52 16.61 37.68
N GLY A 718 -12.04 17.39 38.66
CA GLY A 718 -12.21 17.08 40.09
C GLY A 718 -11.56 15.76 40.56
N GLN A 719 -10.66 15.16 39.76
CA GLN A 719 -9.91 13.98 40.17
C GLN A 719 -8.96 14.34 41.32
N THR A 720 -8.82 13.45 42.31
CA THR A 720 -7.87 13.61 43.42
C THR A 720 -6.43 13.44 42.93
N THR A 721 -5.79 14.60 42.84
CA THR A 721 -4.41 15.06 42.64
C THR A 721 -3.23 14.20 43.14
N ASP A 722 -3.14 12.91 42.75
CA ASP A 722 -1.91 12.08 42.91
C ASP A 722 -1.38 11.47 41.59
N GLN A 723 -2.17 11.48 40.49
CA GLN A 723 -1.77 10.95 39.15
C GLN A 723 -1.25 12.02 38.17
N ARG A 724 -1.34 13.31 38.54
CA ARG A 724 -1.34 14.48 37.63
C ARG A 724 0.01 15.04 37.25
N ASN A 725 1.00 14.79 38.08
CA ASN A 725 2.37 15.17 37.81
C ASN A 725 3.03 14.33 36.70
N SER A 726 2.29 13.46 36.00
CA SER A 726 2.87 12.38 35.22
C SER A 726 3.17 12.72 33.77
N THR A 727 2.50 13.66 33.10
CA THR A 727 2.68 13.80 31.63
C THR A 727 4.06 14.34 31.24
N VAL A 728 4.44 15.53 31.71
CA VAL A 728 5.77 16.13 31.45
C VAL A 728 6.89 15.34 32.13
N ARG A 729 6.65 14.81 33.35
CA ARG A 729 7.63 13.97 34.04
C ARG A 729 7.84 12.61 33.41
N SER A 730 6.77 11.92 33.01
CA SER A 730 6.89 10.64 32.31
C SER A 730 7.52 10.84 30.95
N ALA A 731 7.32 11.99 30.29
CA ALA A 731 8.04 12.34 29.07
C ALA A 731 9.54 12.53 29.31
N LEU A 732 9.93 13.28 30.36
CA LEU A 732 11.32 13.47 30.77
C LEU A 732 11.98 12.13 31.18
N ASP A 733 11.29 11.29 31.93
CA ASP A 733 11.71 9.95 32.36
C ASP A 733 11.81 8.98 31.17
N PHE A 734 10.81 8.97 30.28
CA PHE A 734 10.79 8.13 29.09
C PHE A 734 11.91 8.49 28.11
N ALA A 735 12.14 9.79 27.86
CA ALA A 735 13.24 10.26 27.02
C ALA A 735 14.61 9.89 27.61
N THR A 736 14.73 9.75 28.94
CA THR A 736 15.95 9.19 29.56
C THR A 736 16.11 7.68 29.37
N ASP A 737 15.00 6.93 29.20
CA ASP A 737 14.97 5.46 29.20
C ASP A 737 14.89 4.80 27.80
N VAL A 738 14.28 5.43 26.77
CA VAL A 738 13.87 4.72 25.52
C VAL A 738 14.68 5.02 24.25
N PHE A 739 15.37 6.15 24.13
CA PHE A 739 16.15 6.48 22.92
C PHE A 739 17.64 6.12 23.03
N PRO A 740 18.07 4.92 22.60
CA PRO A 740 19.50 4.63 22.46
C PRO A 740 20.06 5.52 21.37
N VAL A 741 20.92 6.43 21.79
CA VAL A 741 21.48 7.52 20.99
C VAL A 741 22.16 7.09 19.67
N SER A 742 22.39 5.78 19.50
CA SER A 742 22.77 5.11 18.26
C SER A 742 21.82 5.24 17.05
N ARG A 743 20.66 5.90 17.18
CA ARG A 743 19.70 6.10 16.08
C ARG A 743 19.57 7.56 15.60
N ILE A 744 20.41 8.47 16.13
CA ILE A 744 20.47 9.86 15.65
C ILE A 744 21.02 9.88 14.20
N PRO A 745 20.37 10.55 13.24
CA PRO A 745 20.91 10.77 11.90
C PRO A 745 22.32 11.39 11.97
N GLY A 746 23.33 10.75 11.38
CA GLY A 746 24.74 11.17 11.49
C GLY A 746 25.50 10.62 12.71
N PHE A 747 24.89 9.76 13.53
CA PHE A 747 25.56 9.09 14.66
C PHE A 747 26.79 8.28 14.24
N ASP A 748 26.73 7.64 13.07
CA ASP A 748 27.83 6.83 12.53
C ASP A 748 29.04 7.67 12.07
N ASP A 749 28.84 8.97 11.85
CA ASP A 749 29.90 9.94 11.50
C ASP A 749 30.62 10.50 12.73
N LEU A 750 30.10 10.24 13.94
CA LEU A 750 30.74 10.60 15.20
C LEU A 750 31.92 9.66 15.51
N SER A 751 32.93 10.17 16.21
CA SER A 751 34.08 9.34 16.65
C SER A 751 33.63 8.20 17.58
N ASP A 752 34.32 7.04 17.55
CA ASP A 752 34.02 5.88 18.41
C ASP A 752 33.91 6.23 19.91
N THR A 753 34.64 7.25 20.37
CA THR A 753 34.58 7.75 21.75
C THR A 753 33.29 8.52 22.03
N ALA A 754 32.86 9.36 21.09
CA ALA A 754 31.58 10.08 21.17
C ALA A 754 30.39 9.11 21.06
N GLN A 755 30.46 8.10 20.18
CA GLN A 755 29.44 7.06 20.06
C GLN A 755 29.31 6.22 21.35
N ASN A 756 30.40 5.92 22.04
CA ASN A 756 30.38 5.13 23.28
C ASN A 756 29.96 5.93 24.51
N ALA A 757 30.25 7.24 24.56
CA ALA A 757 29.74 8.14 25.59
C ALA A 757 28.20 8.26 25.50
N LEU A 758 27.69 8.52 24.30
CA LEU A 758 26.26 8.60 24.01
C LEU A 758 25.50 7.31 24.32
N LYS A 759 26.03 6.14 23.94
CA LYS A 759 25.46 4.81 24.27
C LYS A 759 25.36 4.52 25.77
N SER A 760 26.01 5.32 26.61
CA SER A 760 26.11 5.06 28.03
C SER A 760 25.36 6.04 28.92
N ALA A 761 24.86 7.16 28.37
CA ALA A 761 23.95 8.10 29.03
C ALA A 761 22.52 7.51 29.19
N THR A 762 22.19 6.45 28.47
CA THR A 762 20.86 5.83 28.38
C THR A 762 20.58 4.72 29.40
N LYS A 763 21.44 4.54 30.42
CA LYS A 763 21.38 3.35 31.31
C LYS A 763 21.05 3.64 32.78
N SER A 764 20.78 4.88 33.14
CA SER A 764 20.88 5.35 34.53
C SER A 764 19.66 6.05 35.11
N GLY A 765 18.55 6.12 34.38
CA GLY A 765 17.29 6.72 34.83
C GLY A 765 16.56 6.01 35.99
N GLN A 766 17.03 4.85 36.47
CA GLN A 766 16.15 3.95 37.23
C GLN A 766 16.19 3.99 38.79
N GLU A 767 17.03 4.78 39.50
CA GLU A 767 17.25 4.49 40.94
C GLU A 767 17.16 5.61 42.02
N MET A 768 16.64 6.83 41.80
CA MET A 768 16.36 7.76 42.93
C MET A 768 15.03 8.51 42.81
N GLY A 769 14.22 8.44 43.87
CA GLY A 769 12.80 8.78 43.87
C GLY A 769 12.47 10.27 43.71
N TYR A 770 11.69 10.54 42.67
CA TYR A 770 11.09 11.83 42.28
C TYR A 770 10.13 12.45 43.32
N ASP A 771 9.70 11.67 44.32
CA ASP A 771 8.69 12.07 45.32
C ASP A 771 9.13 13.20 46.29
N GLU A 772 10.42 13.56 46.34
CA GLU A 772 10.95 14.50 47.35
C GLU A 772 11.15 15.94 46.82
N TRP A 773 11.16 16.14 45.50
CA TRP A 773 11.44 17.43 44.85
C TRP A 773 10.24 18.02 44.11
N LEU A 774 9.18 17.24 44.07
CA LEU A 774 8.00 17.51 43.30
C LEU A 774 6.80 17.38 44.24
N SER A 775 6.16 18.51 44.55
CA SER A 775 5.06 18.53 45.52
C SER A 775 3.96 17.54 45.12
N THR A 776 3.63 16.65 46.06
CA THR A 776 2.54 15.64 45.97
C THR A 776 1.21 16.18 46.51
N SER A 777 1.04 17.50 46.70
CA SER A 777 -0.17 18.01 47.38
C SER A 777 -0.54 19.46 47.06
N ASN A 778 -1.34 19.69 46.00
CA ASN A 778 -1.66 21.06 45.56
C ASN A 778 -3.08 21.59 45.85
N ALA A 779 -4.07 20.78 46.27
CA ALA A 779 -5.40 21.34 46.58
C ALA A 779 -5.46 22.22 47.85
N ALA A 780 -4.46 22.14 48.74
CA ALA A 780 -4.31 23.09 49.86
C ALA A 780 -3.37 24.26 49.53
N ASN A 781 -2.58 24.15 48.45
CA ASN A 781 -1.55 25.10 48.01
C ASN A 781 -1.97 25.92 46.77
N ALA A 782 -3.02 25.53 46.04
CA ALA A 782 -3.58 26.26 44.90
C ALA A 782 -4.14 27.66 45.27
N ALA A 783 -4.22 27.99 46.56
CA ALA A 783 -4.55 29.32 47.04
C ALA A 783 -3.34 30.13 47.56
N GLU A 784 -2.14 29.53 47.66
CA GLU A 784 -0.97 30.18 48.31
C GLU A 784 0.41 29.97 47.63
N ASP A 785 0.68 28.95 46.80
CA ASP A 785 2.06 28.64 46.32
C ASP A 785 2.26 28.73 44.79
N HIS A 786 2.23 29.96 44.28
CA HIS A 786 2.60 30.35 42.90
C HIS A 786 4.12 30.30 42.61
N GLU A 787 4.98 30.22 43.63
CA GLU A 787 6.45 30.27 43.49
C GLU A 787 7.10 28.88 43.38
N ASN A 788 6.41 27.78 43.76
CA ASN A 788 7.02 26.44 43.84
C ASN A 788 6.95 25.63 42.51
N GLU A 789 6.06 25.99 41.58
CA GLU A 789 5.78 25.22 40.35
C GLU A 789 6.71 25.60 39.20
N THR A 790 6.96 26.90 39.00
CA THR A 790 8.06 27.35 38.11
C THR A 790 9.42 26.93 38.65
N GLU A 791 9.57 26.86 39.99
CA GLU A 791 10.76 26.30 40.64
C GLU A 791 10.95 24.85 40.20
N THR A 792 9.87 24.07 40.10
CA THR A 792 9.88 22.65 39.73
C THR A 792 10.37 22.39 38.30
N VAL A 793 9.72 22.97 37.27
CA VAL A 793 10.19 22.86 35.87
C VAL A 793 11.59 23.43 35.73
N SER A 794 11.88 24.55 36.39
CA SER A 794 13.21 25.13 36.35
C SER A 794 14.28 24.22 36.98
N ILE A 795 13.94 23.44 38.01
CA ILE A 795 14.83 22.46 38.64
C ILE A 795 15.06 21.29 37.69
N GLU A 796 14.01 20.68 37.13
CA GLU A 796 14.12 19.55 36.20
C GLU A 796 14.90 19.93 34.94
N LEU A 797 14.59 21.10 34.35
CA LEU A 797 15.36 21.65 33.23
C LEU A 797 16.81 21.96 33.63
N SER A 798 17.05 22.44 34.85
CA SER A 798 18.41 22.68 35.36
C SER A 798 19.21 21.38 35.55
N GLU A 799 18.56 20.28 35.94
CA GLU A 799 19.18 18.97 36.09
C GLU A 799 19.49 18.34 34.73
N LEU A 800 18.53 18.36 33.81
CA LEU A 800 18.71 17.98 32.41
C LEU A 800 19.92 18.69 31.76
N VAL A 801 19.96 20.02 31.92
CA VAL A 801 21.05 20.88 31.47
C VAL A 801 22.39 20.46 32.07
N ARG A 802 22.43 20.09 33.35
CA ARG A 802 23.66 19.67 34.02
C ARG A 802 24.17 18.35 33.45
N ASP A 803 23.28 17.40 33.18
CA ASP A 803 23.64 16.10 32.61
C ASP A 803 24.18 16.24 31.18
N ILE A 804 23.52 17.04 30.32
CA ILE A 804 24.00 17.34 28.96
C ILE A 804 25.39 17.99 28.98
N ASN A 805 25.63 18.90 29.93
CA ASN A 805 26.93 19.54 30.10
C ASN A 805 28.04 18.53 30.46
N ILE A 806 27.74 17.53 31.29
CA ILE A 806 28.66 16.43 31.62
C ILE A 806 28.94 15.59 30.38
N ASP A 807 27.91 15.23 29.62
CA ASP A 807 28.04 14.37 28.43
C ASP A 807 28.85 15.04 27.33
N ALA A 808 28.57 16.31 27.02
CA ALA A 808 29.33 17.06 26.01
C ALA A 808 30.80 17.29 26.41
N GLN A 809 31.10 17.45 27.70
CA GLN A 809 32.48 17.51 28.22
C GLN A 809 33.21 16.18 28.07
N ASN A 810 32.50 15.06 28.21
CA ASN A 810 33.07 13.72 28.02
C ASN A 810 33.28 13.37 26.53
N MET A 811 32.43 13.89 25.62
CA MET A 811 32.50 13.66 24.16
C MET A 811 33.66 14.36 23.46
N THR A 812 34.11 15.51 23.98
CA THR A 812 35.15 16.36 23.36
C THR A 812 36.56 16.04 23.85
N GLY A 813 36.68 15.06 24.77
CA GLY A 813 37.92 14.55 25.35
C GLY A 813 38.36 15.34 26.60
N PRO A 814 38.87 14.67 27.65
CA PRO A 814 39.21 15.35 28.90
C PRO A 814 40.38 16.31 28.67
N GLN A 815 40.38 17.45 29.37
CA GLN A 815 41.60 18.16 29.77
C GLN A 815 41.89 17.74 31.23
N PRO A 816 42.58 16.60 31.47
CA PRO A 816 42.72 16.03 32.81
C PRO A 816 43.51 16.94 33.76
N GLU A 817 44.23 17.92 33.20
CA GLU A 817 45.18 18.77 33.88
C GLU A 817 44.50 19.76 34.83
N HIS A 818 43.28 20.20 34.53
CA HIS A 818 42.60 21.23 35.33
C HIS A 818 41.72 20.67 36.46
N ILE A 819 41.15 19.46 36.30
CA ILE A 819 40.33 18.81 37.34
C ILE A 819 41.24 18.17 38.42
N GLN A 820 42.36 17.57 38.03
CA GLN A 820 43.32 16.98 38.98
C GLN A 820 43.98 18.02 39.91
N GLU A 821 44.21 19.25 39.45
CA GLU A 821 44.77 20.32 40.30
C GLU A 821 43.75 20.88 41.32
N SER A 822 42.46 20.81 41.01
CA SER A 822 41.35 21.22 41.88
C SER A 822 41.03 20.16 42.96
N ASP A 823 40.90 18.89 42.57
CA ASP A 823 40.55 17.79 43.48
C ASP A 823 41.62 17.56 44.55
N ALA A 824 42.89 17.81 44.22
CA ALA A 824 44.00 17.72 45.16
C ALA A 824 43.95 18.76 46.30
N GLN A 825 43.16 19.85 46.16
CA GLN A 825 43.15 20.96 47.11
C GLN A 825 42.01 20.91 48.14
N ARG A 826 40.97 20.09 47.98
CA ARG A 826 39.74 20.23 48.80
C ARG A 826 39.32 19.00 49.60
N ASP A 827 39.26 17.81 49.01
CA ASP A 827 39.16 16.55 49.78
C ASP A 827 39.67 15.35 48.95
N PRO A 828 40.84 14.76 49.29
CA PRO A 828 41.43 13.65 48.53
C PRO A 828 40.64 12.32 48.63
N ASN A 829 39.51 12.26 49.35
CA ASN A 829 38.70 11.05 49.51
C ASN A 829 37.43 11.01 48.64
N LEU A 830 37.09 12.07 47.91
CA LEU A 830 35.90 12.16 47.05
C LEU A 830 36.35 12.23 45.59
N GLN A 831 36.69 11.07 45.01
CA GLN A 831 37.05 10.99 43.58
C GLN A 831 35.78 11.17 42.73
N ILE A 832 35.70 12.24 41.95
CA ILE A 832 34.63 12.48 40.95
C ILE A 832 35.06 12.07 39.53
N LEU A 833 36.19 11.35 39.41
CA LEU A 833 36.74 10.86 38.15
C LEU A 833 36.79 9.32 38.14
N THR A 834 36.51 8.71 37.00
CA THR A 834 36.76 7.29 36.73
C THR A 834 38.27 6.99 36.69
N GLU A 835 38.66 5.71 36.79
CA GLU A 835 40.08 5.30 36.67
C GLU A 835 40.73 5.75 35.35
N ASP A 836 39.94 5.95 34.30
CA ASP A 836 40.38 6.36 32.96
C ASP A 836 40.41 7.89 32.76
N GLY A 837 40.12 8.68 33.81
CA GLY A 837 40.24 10.14 33.80
C GLY A 837 39.03 10.90 33.26
N TYR A 838 37.90 10.23 33.05
CA TYR A 838 36.60 10.86 32.75
C TYR A 838 35.88 11.26 34.04
N ILE A 839 35.01 12.25 33.99
CA ILE A 839 34.16 12.60 35.13
C ILE A 839 33.21 11.42 35.39
N LEU A 840 33.07 11.00 36.65
CA LEU A 840 32.06 10.03 37.09
C LEU A 840 30.70 10.56 36.63
N ARG A 841 29.83 9.66 36.20
CA ARG A 841 28.48 10.07 35.83
C ARG A 841 27.73 10.51 37.07
N TRP A 842 26.78 11.42 36.90
CA TRP A 842 25.99 11.95 38.02
C TRP A 842 25.33 10.82 38.83
N GLU A 843 24.89 9.74 38.17
CA GLU A 843 24.37 8.50 38.79
C GLU A 843 25.38 7.74 39.68
N ASP A 844 26.67 7.75 39.30
CA ASP A 844 27.75 7.01 39.96
C ASP A 844 28.38 7.80 41.10
N MET A 845 27.98 9.06 41.25
CA MET A 845 28.36 9.93 42.35
C MET A 845 27.42 9.72 43.54
N THR A 846 28.01 9.44 44.70
CA THR A 846 27.32 9.56 46.00
C THR A 846 26.85 11.00 46.25
N GLU A 847 25.89 11.21 47.16
CA GLU A 847 25.36 12.55 47.50
C GLU A 847 26.46 13.57 47.84
N ASP A 848 27.51 13.12 48.53
CA ASP A 848 28.69 13.93 48.86
C ASP A 848 29.57 14.21 47.61
N GLN A 849 29.69 13.26 46.67
CA GLN A 849 30.36 13.46 45.38
C GLN A 849 29.56 14.40 44.48
N ARG A 850 28.22 14.28 44.44
CA ARG A 850 27.32 15.20 43.72
C ARG A 850 27.36 16.60 44.28
N THR A 851 27.38 16.74 45.61
CA THR A 851 27.54 18.04 46.28
C THR A 851 28.92 18.62 46.01
N THR A 852 29.96 17.80 46.02
CA THR A 852 31.33 18.20 45.67
C THR A 852 31.45 18.61 44.21
N TYR A 853 30.81 17.88 43.30
CA TYR A 853 30.69 18.23 41.89
C TYR A 853 29.85 19.49 41.71
N ARG A 854 28.70 19.67 42.39
CA ARG A 854 27.92 20.92 42.40
C ARG A 854 28.78 22.12 42.80
N ASN A 855 29.61 21.96 43.82
CA ASN A 855 30.54 22.99 44.28
C ASN A 855 31.75 23.18 43.34
N HIS A 856 32.20 22.13 42.64
CA HIS A 856 33.29 22.18 41.66
C HIS A 856 32.83 22.77 40.33
N ALA A 857 31.71 22.28 39.79
CA ALA A 857 30.96 22.90 38.70
C ALA A 857 30.74 24.34 39.07
N GLN A 858 30.20 24.69 40.25
CA GLN A 858 30.14 26.07 40.70
C GLN A 858 31.52 26.77 40.57
N ASP A 859 32.61 26.32 41.18
CA ASP A 859 33.86 27.09 41.13
C ASP A 859 34.62 27.08 39.78
N PHE A 860 34.38 26.11 38.90
CA PHE A 860 35.01 26.00 37.57
C PHE A 860 34.15 26.68 36.49
N VAL A 861 32.84 26.73 36.69
CA VAL A 861 31.82 27.49 35.92
C VAL A 861 31.75 28.95 36.39
N PHE A 862 32.11 29.27 37.63
CA PHE A 862 32.10 30.62 38.24
C PHE A 862 33.50 31.21 38.49
N GLY A 863 34.57 30.59 37.97
CA GLY A 863 35.94 31.11 38.05
C GLY A 863 36.24 32.13 36.95
N ASP A 864 36.01 33.43 37.22
CA ASP A 864 36.41 34.62 36.43
C ASP A 864 36.15 34.60 34.90
N GLY A 865 35.41 33.63 34.37
CA GLY A 865 34.93 33.56 33.00
C GLY A 865 33.44 33.87 32.96
N GLU A 866 33.05 34.94 32.28
CA GLU A 866 31.69 35.50 32.18
C GLU A 866 30.62 34.58 31.53
N TRP A 867 30.88 33.28 31.32
CA TRP A 867 30.20 32.51 30.27
C TRP A 867 29.26 31.37 30.71
N THR A 868 29.47 30.71 31.85
CA THR A 868 28.63 29.54 32.23
C THR A 868 27.85 29.75 33.53
N GLY A 869 28.17 30.82 34.26
CA GLY A 869 27.51 31.15 35.51
C GLY A 869 26.18 31.91 35.37
N ASN A 870 25.93 32.57 34.23
CA ASN A 870 24.68 33.30 34.04
C ASN A 870 23.57 32.38 33.52
N SER A 871 23.84 31.56 32.50
CA SER A 871 22.83 30.75 31.80
C SER A 871 22.13 29.67 32.63
N VAL A 872 22.76 29.05 33.64
CA VAL A 872 22.07 28.11 34.57
C VAL A 872 21.30 28.86 35.68
N ASN A 873 21.76 30.05 36.06
CA ASN A 873 21.10 30.88 37.07
C ASN A 873 19.92 31.69 36.48
N ASP A 874 19.86 31.83 35.16
CA ASP A 874 18.81 32.54 34.44
C ASP A 874 17.66 31.62 34.01
N ILE A 875 17.80 30.27 34.05
CA ILE A 875 16.71 29.31 33.76
C ILE A 875 15.46 29.58 34.61
N PRO A 876 15.56 29.73 35.95
CA PRO A 876 14.40 30.06 36.75
C PRO A 876 13.80 31.41 36.35
N GLN A 877 14.60 32.39 35.95
CA GLN A 877 14.10 33.69 35.48
C GLN A 877 13.37 33.55 34.14
N ILE A 878 13.92 32.79 33.19
CA ILE A 878 13.36 32.58 31.85
C ILE A 878 12.04 31.78 31.93
N VAL A 879 11.99 30.73 32.75
CA VAL A 879 10.78 29.95 33.03
C VAL A 879 9.73 30.80 33.76
N ASN A 880 10.15 31.60 34.74
CA ASN A 880 9.26 32.55 35.43
C ASN A 880 8.73 33.65 34.49
N GLU A 881 9.54 34.16 33.56
CA GLU A 881 9.13 35.17 32.57
C GLU A 881 8.13 34.57 31.57
N ALA A 882 8.36 33.35 31.08
CA ALA A 882 7.42 32.63 30.21
C ALA A 882 6.09 32.32 30.94
N TYR A 883 6.16 31.92 32.21
CA TYR A 883 4.99 31.69 33.06
C TYR A 883 4.22 32.99 33.37
N ASP A 884 4.93 34.09 33.65
CA ASP A 884 4.33 35.41 33.88
C ASP A 884 3.70 35.99 32.60
N GLU A 885 4.25 35.68 31.42
CA GLU A 885 3.66 36.01 30.12
C GLU A 885 2.40 35.18 29.86
N SER A 886 2.43 33.88 30.14
CA SER A 886 1.27 32.96 30.10
C SER A 886 0.08 33.45 30.95
N LYS A 887 0.35 34.03 32.14
CA LYS A 887 -0.69 34.65 32.97
C LYS A 887 -1.20 36.00 32.49
N ARG A 888 -0.42 36.74 31.69
CA ARG A 888 -0.84 38.06 31.16
C ARG A 888 -1.79 37.94 29.97
N SER A 889 -1.78 36.79 29.28
CA SER A 889 -2.75 36.41 28.25
C SER A 889 -4.12 35.98 28.83
N MET A 890 -4.24 35.83 30.16
CA MET A 890 -5.53 35.59 30.83
C MET A 890 -6.32 36.91 31.01
N PRO A 891 -7.58 37.02 30.55
CA PRO A 891 -8.41 38.22 30.74
C PRO A 891 -8.89 38.48 32.19
#